data_AF-A0A954WX31-F1
#
_entry.id   AF-A0A954WX31-F1
#
_cell.length_a   1.000
_cell.length_b   1.000
_cell.length_c   1.000
_cell.angle_alpha   90.00
_cell.angle_beta   90.00
_cell.angle_gamma   90.00
#
_symmetry.space_group_name_H-M   'P 1'
#
loop_
_entity.id
_entity.type
_entity.pdbx_description
1 polymer ?
#
loop_
_entity_poly.entity_id
_entity_poly.type
_entity_poly.pdbx_seq_one_letter_code
_entity_poly.pdbx_strand_id
1 'polypeptide(L)'
;MSRTRRGLRVEKLDERILLARDSVYISEFLANNDSALADKDGYYSDWIELHNPTPETVNLSNWALTDSPDDHAKWRFPAITIPANGYQIVYASGNNRRSPTDELHTNFKLSTDGEYLALVRPDQSIADEYEPAYPPQFSDISYGPTSTEISLAPRDAVRTFKIPTENDSRDASWRENVAYDDSAWQQARGAIGYSLPGLDNGGFEQQDLSSWQNRGPVDVVDDEFGLAPTNGNYMAVATTKDSSATRAGAEFYLGIPRSSLDTVNVGDVQSVATIKREITVREGSVITFDWNFLTNELRNGDFAFAFVSDSTSILQLANPESTLFDSSAVGFAKETRFHQFTHVASTAGTYTLGIGVAQAIDLNADSALVIDNLQIDGTGDDGPSYESILDTRLPVEAIDNTSVWMRQEFQYDPRERLQDLQLRVQYDDGFVAFINGIPIASRNAPQTLAWNSAATKTHSNHDAMEFQDITVPNNVLVAGTNLLAIHGLNAASNTGDFLLDAELVAVSEPSNQPSFLLHPTPGGPNLSATFEAGFAEPVGFDHPHGYYDEPFLLAMSSVTSGATIYYTTDGSDPTGPTGRVYSDPILIESTTIVRAVVVRDGAASREFSTASYLFVSDTIKQSDSSAIAAGFPDTWPDYEMDPDVIGSDGQDLFGGKYTSVIEDALLSLPSMSLVLNREHLFGDQGIFDHPTSRGADWERPTSVELFDPDGTSGFQLNAGVRIHGGISRTSSDKQ
;
A
#
# COMPACT_ATOMS: atom_id res chain seq x y z
N MET A 1 -72.29 -38.45 -27.07
CA MET A 1 -71.28 -37.91 -26.13
C MET A 1 -70.08 -38.84 -26.14
N SER A 2 -68.96 -38.43 -26.74
CA SER A 2 -67.67 -39.11 -26.63
C SER A 2 -66.66 -38.02 -26.23
N ARG A 3 -66.10 -38.14 -25.02
CA ARG A 3 -65.14 -37.21 -24.44
C ARG A 3 -63.73 -37.62 -24.89
N THR A 4 -63.13 -36.86 -25.80
CA THR A 4 -61.71 -36.98 -26.14
C THR A 4 -60.90 -36.25 -25.06
N ARG A 5 -60.15 -37.00 -24.24
CA ARG A 5 -59.23 -36.46 -23.23
C ARG A 5 -58.11 -35.68 -23.95
N ARG A 6 -58.00 -34.37 -23.69
CA ARG A 6 -56.78 -33.60 -23.97
C ARG A 6 -55.72 -34.05 -22.95
N GLY A 7 -54.66 -34.71 -23.43
CA GLY A 7 -53.51 -35.04 -22.58
C GLY A 7 -52.78 -33.75 -22.18
N LEU A 8 -52.43 -33.64 -20.89
CA LEU A 8 -51.45 -32.67 -20.43
C LEU A 8 -50.14 -32.98 -21.16
N ARG A 9 -49.64 -32.03 -21.95
CA ARG A 9 -48.23 -32.00 -22.36
C ARG A 9 -47.55 -31.04 -21.39
N VAL A 10 -46.66 -31.59 -20.57
CA VAL A 10 -45.70 -30.78 -19.82
C VAL A 10 -44.50 -30.68 -20.73
N GLU A 11 -44.28 -29.51 -21.31
CA GLU A 11 -43.03 -29.17 -21.97
C GLU A 11 -42.07 -28.72 -20.87
N LYS A 12 -40.82 -29.22 -20.92
CA LYS A 12 -39.75 -28.76 -20.03
C LYS A 12 -39.62 -27.26 -20.31
N LEU A 13 -39.82 -26.41 -19.30
CA LEU A 13 -39.40 -25.02 -19.37
C LEU A 13 -37.94 -25.05 -19.80
N ASP A 14 -37.63 -24.47 -20.96
CA ASP A 14 -36.24 -24.10 -21.26
C ASP A 14 -35.72 -23.36 -20.02
N GLU A 15 -34.52 -23.74 -19.58
CA GLU A 15 -33.87 -23.05 -18.47
C GLU A 15 -34.00 -21.56 -18.72
N ARG A 16 -34.52 -20.82 -17.74
CA ARG A 16 -34.51 -19.37 -17.78
C ARG A 16 -33.05 -18.96 -17.79
N ILE A 17 -32.46 -18.86 -18.97
CA ILE A 17 -31.20 -18.17 -19.19
C ILE A 17 -31.49 -16.76 -18.72
N LEU A 18 -31.03 -16.42 -17.51
CA LEU A 18 -30.92 -15.04 -17.07
C LEU A 18 -30.20 -14.30 -18.21
N LEU A 19 -30.82 -13.29 -18.82
CA LEU A 19 -30.14 -12.51 -19.86
C LEU A 19 -28.84 -11.95 -19.25
N ALA A 20 -27.72 -12.12 -19.96
CA ALA A 20 -26.48 -11.41 -19.63
C ALA A 20 -26.72 -9.91 -19.67
N ARG A 21 -25.92 -9.13 -18.93
CA ARG A 21 -25.82 -7.70 -19.22
C ARG A 21 -25.19 -7.59 -20.61
N ASP A 22 -26.01 -7.32 -21.62
CA ASP A 22 -25.64 -7.28 -23.04
C ASP A 22 -25.50 -5.84 -23.58
N SER A 23 -25.44 -4.88 -22.66
CA SER A 23 -25.42 -3.45 -22.90
C SER A 23 -24.62 -2.76 -21.80
N VAL A 24 -24.09 -1.57 -22.11
CA VAL A 24 -23.46 -0.69 -21.11
C VAL A 24 -24.45 -0.41 -19.98
N TYR A 25 -23.94 -0.40 -18.76
CA TYR A 25 -24.70 -0.25 -17.51
C TYR A 25 -23.90 0.54 -16.47
N ILE A 26 -24.54 0.92 -15.36
CA ILE A 26 -23.87 1.64 -14.25
C ILE A 26 -23.19 0.60 -13.36
N SER A 27 -21.87 0.47 -13.46
CA SER A 27 -21.11 -0.51 -12.67
C SER A 27 -20.93 -0.08 -11.24
N GLU A 28 -20.75 1.20 -10.98
CA GLU A 28 -20.45 1.70 -9.65
C GLU A 28 -20.79 3.19 -9.60
N PHE A 29 -21.16 3.70 -8.44
CA PHE A 29 -21.18 5.14 -8.21
C PHE A 29 -20.88 5.42 -6.75
N LEU A 30 -20.43 6.65 -6.47
CA LEU A 30 -20.11 7.12 -5.14
C LEU A 30 -20.61 8.56 -5.02
N ALA A 31 -21.60 8.77 -4.15
CA ALA A 31 -22.28 10.05 -3.97
C ALA A 31 -21.75 10.87 -2.78
N ASN A 32 -20.72 10.37 -2.09
CA ASN A 32 -20.09 11.05 -0.96
C ASN A 32 -18.59 10.75 -0.97
N ASN A 33 -17.84 11.52 -1.74
CA ASN A 33 -16.41 11.31 -1.98
C ASN A 33 -15.60 12.27 -1.11
N ASP A 34 -14.91 11.74 -0.11
CA ASP A 34 -14.02 12.54 0.74
C ASP A 34 -12.55 12.32 0.36
N SER A 35 -12.19 11.10 -0.03
CA SER A 35 -10.80 10.74 -0.35
C SER A 35 -10.62 9.65 -1.41
N ALA A 36 -11.69 8.98 -1.85
CA ALA A 36 -11.57 7.79 -2.71
C ALA A 36 -11.03 8.08 -4.12
N LEU A 37 -11.56 9.09 -4.81
CA LEU A 37 -11.14 9.42 -6.18
C LEU A 37 -11.22 10.92 -6.47
N ALA A 38 -10.08 11.61 -6.52
CA ALA A 38 -10.04 13.00 -6.93
C ALA A 38 -10.27 13.13 -8.46
N ASP A 39 -10.89 14.24 -8.88
CA ASP A 39 -10.84 14.70 -10.27
C ASP A 39 -9.49 15.36 -10.59
N LYS A 40 -9.23 15.68 -11.86
CA LYS A 40 -7.98 16.32 -12.30
C LYS A 40 -7.69 17.67 -11.65
N ASP A 41 -8.71 18.33 -11.10
CA ASP A 41 -8.57 19.62 -10.43
C ASP A 41 -8.29 19.43 -8.92
N GLY A 42 -8.23 18.19 -8.45
CA GLY A 42 -7.97 17.82 -7.06
C GLY A 42 -9.22 17.77 -6.19
N TYR A 43 -10.42 17.81 -6.76
CA TYR A 43 -11.66 17.74 -6.00
C TYR A 43 -12.19 16.31 -5.92
N TYR A 44 -12.61 15.89 -4.73
CA TYR A 44 -13.34 14.64 -4.51
C TYR A 44 -14.82 14.84 -4.85
N SER A 45 -15.12 14.91 -6.14
CA SER A 45 -16.51 14.99 -6.63
C SER A 45 -17.17 13.61 -6.58
N ASP A 46 -18.49 13.56 -6.42
CA ASP A 46 -19.28 12.35 -6.69
C ASP A 46 -18.94 11.81 -8.08
N TRP A 47 -19.04 10.51 -8.27
CA TRP A 47 -18.76 9.91 -9.57
C TRP A 47 -19.65 8.71 -9.86
N ILE A 48 -19.82 8.45 -11.16
CA ILE A 48 -20.60 7.38 -11.74
C ILE A 48 -19.69 6.67 -12.73
N GLU A 49 -19.58 5.36 -12.59
CA GLU A 49 -18.85 4.51 -13.52
C GLU A 49 -19.81 3.71 -14.40
N LEU A 50 -19.47 3.65 -15.68
CA LEU A 50 -20.10 2.79 -16.66
C LEU A 50 -19.17 1.66 -17.08
N HIS A 51 -19.70 0.45 -17.20
CA HIS A 51 -18.98 -0.70 -17.74
C HIS A 51 -19.62 -1.18 -19.05
N ASN A 52 -18.80 -1.50 -20.05
CA ASN A 52 -19.21 -2.15 -21.29
C ASN A 52 -18.90 -3.66 -21.25
N PRO A 53 -19.88 -4.52 -20.91
CA PRO A 53 -19.66 -5.98 -20.81
C PRO A 53 -19.61 -6.68 -22.19
N THR A 54 -19.71 -5.94 -23.29
CA THR A 54 -19.76 -6.53 -24.64
C THR A 54 -18.36 -6.71 -25.22
N PRO A 55 -18.16 -7.69 -26.13
CA PRO A 55 -16.86 -7.90 -26.78
C PRO A 55 -16.53 -6.84 -27.85
N GLU A 56 -17.40 -5.84 -28.03
CA GLU A 56 -17.27 -4.79 -29.03
C GLU A 56 -17.15 -3.42 -28.36
N THR A 57 -16.47 -2.48 -29.03
CA THR A 57 -16.42 -1.09 -28.57
C THR A 57 -17.78 -0.42 -28.72
N VAL A 58 -18.27 0.25 -27.68
CA VAL A 58 -19.57 0.96 -27.68
C VAL A 58 -19.36 2.47 -27.74
N ASN A 59 -20.06 3.16 -28.64
CA ASN A 59 -20.08 4.63 -28.72
C ASN A 59 -21.29 5.19 -27.94
N LEU A 60 -21.03 6.08 -27.00
CA LEU A 60 -22.04 6.69 -26.13
C LEU A 60 -22.70 7.95 -26.71
N SER A 61 -22.50 8.26 -27.99
CA SER A 61 -23.13 9.42 -28.63
C SER A 61 -24.66 9.39 -28.45
N ASN A 62 -25.20 10.46 -27.85
CA ASN A 62 -26.61 10.66 -27.51
C ASN A 62 -27.19 9.78 -26.39
N TRP A 63 -26.39 8.93 -25.74
CA TRP A 63 -26.76 8.37 -24.45
C TRP A 63 -26.91 9.50 -23.41
N ALA A 64 -27.57 9.23 -22.30
CA ALA A 64 -27.72 10.19 -21.21
C ALA A 64 -27.60 9.57 -19.82
N LEU A 65 -27.11 10.35 -18.86
CA LEU A 65 -27.30 10.13 -17.43
C LEU A 65 -28.37 11.07 -16.90
N THR A 66 -29.15 10.61 -15.94
CA THR A 66 -30.16 11.41 -15.24
C THR A 66 -30.33 10.96 -13.81
N ASP A 67 -30.58 11.92 -12.92
CA ASP A 67 -31.02 11.75 -11.54
C ASP A 67 -32.56 11.99 -11.38
N SER A 68 -33.27 12.16 -12.51
CA SER A 68 -34.67 12.55 -12.54
C SER A 68 -35.50 11.60 -13.41
N PRO A 69 -36.56 10.96 -12.85
CA PRO A 69 -37.44 10.08 -13.62
C PRO A 69 -38.31 10.85 -14.65
N ASP A 70 -38.38 12.19 -14.52
CA ASP A 70 -39.16 13.05 -15.43
C ASP A 70 -38.32 13.61 -16.61
N ASP A 71 -36.98 13.49 -16.56
CA ASP A 71 -36.07 13.97 -17.60
C ASP A 71 -35.00 12.92 -17.96
N HIS A 72 -35.34 12.05 -18.91
CA HIS A 72 -34.43 11.01 -19.43
C HIS A 72 -33.26 11.56 -20.26
N ALA A 73 -33.13 12.88 -20.42
CA ALA A 73 -32.14 13.52 -21.27
C ALA A 73 -31.30 14.58 -20.54
N LYS A 74 -31.34 14.58 -19.20
CA LYS A 74 -30.77 15.64 -18.34
C LYS A 74 -29.31 15.95 -18.66
N TRP A 75 -28.46 14.92 -18.76
CA TRP A 75 -27.08 15.06 -19.20
C TRP A 75 -26.73 14.09 -20.32
N ARG A 76 -26.49 14.61 -21.53
CA ARG A 76 -26.13 13.80 -22.70
C ARG A 76 -24.62 13.67 -22.86
N PHE A 77 -24.17 12.45 -23.09
CA PHE A 77 -22.77 12.14 -23.40
C PHE A 77 -22.31 12.80 -24.70
N PRO A 78 -21.04 13.24 -24.77
CA PRO A 78 -20.41 13.52 -26.05
C PRO A 78 -20.13 12.22 -26.82
N ALA A 79 -19.58 12.33 -28.03
CA ALA A 79 -19.16 11.16 -28.81
C ALA A 79 -17.87 10.54 -28.22
N ILE A 80 -18.03 9.78 -27.14
CA ILE A 80 -16.98 8.99 -26.49
C ILE A 80 -17.24 7.49 -26.70
N THR A 81 -16.19 6.68 -26.63
CA THR A 81 -16.28 5.23 -26.81
C THR A 81 -15.74 4.51 -25.58
N ILE A 82 -16.45 3.48 -25.13
CA ILE A 82 -15.95 2.53 -24.14
C ILE A 82 -15.45 1.29 -24.90
N PRO A 83 -14.17 0.89 -24.76
CA PRO A 83 -13.65 -0.36 -25.33
C PRO A 83 -14.45 -1.59 -24.86
N ALA A 84 -14.23 -2.74 -25.52
CA ALA A 84 -14.75 -4.01 -25.04
C ALA A 84 -14.24 -4.29 -23.61
N ASN A 85 -15.12 -4.68 -22.69
CA ASN A 85 -14.83 -4.84 -21.25
C ASN A 85 -14.23 -3.59 -20.57
N GLY A 86 -14.37 -2.43 -21.19
CA GLY A 86 -13.83 -1.17 -20.68
C GLY A 86 -14.77 -0.48 -19.71
N TYR A 87 -14.20 0.47 -18.96
CA TYR A 87 -14.90 1.31 -17.99
C TYR A 87 -14.84 2.79 -18.40
N GLN A 88 -15.81 3.58 -17.95
CA GLN A 88 -15.83 5.04 -18.12
C GLN A 88 -16.35 5.72 -16.85
N ILE A 89 -15.50 6.53 -16.23
CA ILE A 89 -15.86 7.37 -15.09
C ILE A 89 -16.46 8.69 -15.58
N VAL A 90 -17.51 9.15 -14.90
CA VAL A 90 -18.16 10.44 -15.09
C VAL A 90 -18.37 11.06 -13.70
N TYR A 91 -17.75 12.20 -13.43
CA TYR A 91 -17.95 12.91 -12.17
C TYR A 91 -19.33 13.57 -12.14
N ALA A 92 -20.15 13.27 -11.14
CA ALA A 92 -21.41 13.95 -10.90
C ALA A 92 -21.17 15.21 -10.07
N SER A 93 -20.48 16.21 -10.64
CA SER A 93 -20.05 17.41 -9.91
C SER A 93 -20.89 18.66 -10.17
N GLY A 94 -21.81 18.63 -11.14
CA GLY A 94 -22.53 19.81 -11.61
C GLY A 94 -21.76 20.73 -12.58
N ASN A 95 -20.46 20.48 -12.80
CA ASN A 95 -19.61 21.34 -13.65
C ASN A 95 -19.92 21.25 -15.15
N ASN A 96 -20.69 20.24 -15.59
CA ASN A 96 -21.17 20.08 -16.96
C ASN A 96 -20.06 20.05 -18.03
N ARG A 97 -18.95 19.35 -17.77
CA ARG A 97 -17.83 19.16 -18.71
C ARG A 97 -18.10 17.97 -19.61
N ARG A 98 -18.00 18.17 -20.93
CA ARG A 98 -18.39 17.17 -21.95
C ARG A 98 -17.35 17.02 -23.06
N SER A 99 -16.11 17.44 -22.87
CA SER A 99 -15.10 17.24 -23.90
C SER A 99 -14.70 15.76 -23.94
N PRO A 100 -14.67 15.08 -25.10
CA PRO A 100 -14.15 13.70 -25.19
C PRO A 100 -12.67 13.56 -24.83
N THR A 101 -11.94 14.68 -24.77
CA THR A 101 -10.50 14.74 -24.48
C THR A 101 -10.21 15.21 -23.05
N ASP A 102 -11.24 15.28 -22.20
CA ASP A 102 -11.15 15.75 -20.83
C ASP A 102 -12.04 14.87 -19.94
N GLU A 103 -11.92 15.03 -18.62
CA GLU A 103 -12.82 14.38 -17.68
C GLU A 103 -14.27 14.82 -17.90
N LEU A 104 -15.17 13.85 -17.82
CA LEU A 104 -16.59 14.08 -18.00
C LEU A 104 -17.20 14.48 -16.65
N HIS A 105 -17.95 15.58 -16.64
CA HIS A 105 -18.73 16.02 -15.49
C HIS A 105 -20.18 16.22 -15.86
N THR A 106 -21.11 15.64 -15.09
CA THR A 106 -22.54 15.88 -15.27
C THR A 106 -22.91 17.33 -14.92
N ASN A 107 -24.12 17.75 -15.28
CA ASN A 107 -24.71 19.03 -14.86
C ASN A 107 -25.52 18.91 -13.56
N PHE A 108 -25.37 17.81 -12.83
CA PHE A 108 -26.01 17.56 -11.54
C PHE A 108 -25.00 16.93 -10.56
N LYS A 109 -25.38 16.84 -9.29
CA LYS A 109 -24.66 16.09 -8.25
C LYS A 109 -25.55 14.97 -7.74
N LEU A 110 -24.96 13.97 -7.09
CA LEU A 110 -25.72 12.90 -6.47
C LEU A 110 -26.12 13.29 -5.03
N SER A 111 -27.30 12.86 -4.60
CA SER A 111 -27.77 13.02 -3.22
C SER A 111 -27.21 11.93 -2.31
N THR A 112 -26.68 12.31 -1.15
CA THR A 112 -26.26 11.36 -0.11
C THR A 112 -27.44 10.65 0.57
N ASP A 113 -28.67 11.20 0.50
CA ASP A 113 -29.86 10.60 1.12
C ASP A 113 -30.53 9.54 0.24
N GLY A 114 -30.07 9.39 -1.00
CA GLY A 114 -30.68 8.53 -2.01
C GLY A 114 -31.61 9.29 -2.97
N GLU A 115 -31.46 9.05 -4.27
CA GLU A 115 -32.35 9.57 -5.31
C GLU A 115 -32.42 8.63 -6.52
N TYR A 116 -33.23 8.98 -7.53
CA TYR A 116 -33.27 8.24 -8.78
C TYR A 116 -31.94 8.40 -9.52
N LEU A 117 -31.48 7.36 -10.21
CA LEU A 117 -30.32 7.43 -11.09
C LEU A 117 -30.51 6.46 -12.25
N ALA A 118 -30.30 6.92 -13.49
CA ALA A 118 -30.42 6.06 -14.67
C ALA A 118 -29.44 6.41 -15.79
N LEU A 119 -29.06 5.35 -16.52
CA LEU A 119 -28.40 5.41 -17.81
C LEU A 119 -29.44 5.17 -18.92
N VAL A 120 -29.52 6.09 -19.88
CA VAL A 120 -30.54 6.09 -20.92
C VAL A 120 -29.92 5.97 -22.30
N ARG A 121 -30.48 5.09 -23.14
CA ARG A 121 -30.07 4.89 -24.53
C ARG A 121 -30.54 6.04 -25.44
N PRO A 122 -29.96 6.19 -26.65
CA PRO A 122 -30.37 7.23 -27.60
C PRO A 122 -31.85 7.16 -28.03
N ASP A 123 -32.47 5.98 -27.98
CA ASP A 123 -33.89 5.76 -28.27
C ASP A 123 -34.83 6.07 -27.09
N GLN A 124 -34.27 6.60 -25.99
CA GLN A 124 -34.94 6.92 -24.71
C GLN A 124 -35.36 5.70 -23.88
N SER A 125 -34.97 4.48 -24.26
CA SER A 125 -35.10 3.32 -23.38
C SER A 125 -34.07 3.37 -22.25
N ILE A 126 -34.46 2.88 -21.07
CA ILE A 126 -33.55 2.76 -19.93
C ILE A 126 -32.58 1.59 -20.17
N ALA A 127 -31.28 1.88 -20.04
CA ALA A 127 -30.23 0.88 -20.09
C ALA A 127 -30.00 0.23 -18.72
N ASP A 128 -29.94 1.05 -17.68
CA ASP A 128 -29.84 0.64 -16.28
C ASP A 128 -30.41 1.74 -15.39
N GLU A 129 -30.99 1.38 -14.24
CA GLU A 129 -31.58 2.35 -13.31
C GLU A 129 -31.64 1.88 -11.86
N TYR A 130 -31.68 2.85 -10.96
CA TYR A 130 -31.93 2.69 -9.53
C TYR A 130 -33.29 3.32 -9.21
N GLU A 131 -34.36 2.51 -9.29
CA GLU A 131 -35.76 2.92 -9.02
C GLU A 131 -36.27 2.37 -7.67
N PRO A 132 -37.05 3.15 -6.89
CA PRO A 132 -37.37 4.57 -7.09
C PRO A 132 -36.22 5.51 -6.71
N ALA A 133 -35.27 5.00 -5.94
CA ALA A 133 -34.03 5.67 -5.56
C ALA A 133 -32.99 4.63 -5.14
N TYR A 134 -31.70 4.97 -5.27
CA TYR A 134 -30.63 4.24 -4.58
C TYR A 134 -30.66 4.54 -3.06
N PRO A 135 -30.08 3.67 -2.19
CA PRO A 135 -30.14 3.88 -0.73
C PRO A 135 -29.26 5.07 -0.27
N PRO A 136 -29.42 5.58 0.96
CA PRO A 136 -28.49 6.55 1.52
C PRO A 136 -27.03 6.11 1.39
N GLN A 137 -26.14 7.05 1.07
CA GLN A 137 -24.73 6.84 0.73
C GLN A 137 -23.83 7.34 1.86
N PHE A 138 -22.64 6.75 1.95
CA PHE A 138 -21.68 7.01 3.04
C PHE A 138 -20.35 7.49 2.45
N SER A 139 -19.61 8.24 3.25
CA SER A 139 -18.29 8.75 2.86
C SER A 139 -17.39 7.60 2.40
N ASP A 140 -16.83 7.75 1.20
CA ASP A 140 -15.90 6.83 0.56
C ASP A 140 -16.39 5.37 0.40
N ILE A 141 -17.70 5.14 0.51
CA ILE A 141 -18.35 3.85 0.25
C ILE A 141 -19.20 3.99 -1.01
N SER A 142 -18.82 3.28 -2.06
CA SER A 142 -19.55 3.26 -3.34
C SER A 142 -20.67 2.22 -3.33
N TYR A 143 -21.49 2.23 -4.38
CA TYR A 143 -22.62 1.34 -4.55
C TYR A 143 -22.70 0.83 -5.98
N GLY A 144 -22.90 -0.48 -6.15
CA GLY A 144 -22.95 -1.09 -7.48
C GLY A 144 -23.17 -2.61 -7.42
N PRO A 145 -23.52 -3.24 -8.55
CA PRO A 145 -23.62 -4.70 -8.64
C PRO A 145 -22.27 -5.37 -8.40
N THR A 146 -22.24 -6.42 -7.58
CA THR A 146 -21.00 -7.10 -7.19
C THR A 146 -20.78 -8.41 -7.93
N SER A 147 -19.52 -8.71 -8.20
CA SER A 147 -19.03 -9.94 -8.82
C SER A 147 -18.28 -10.79 -7.78
N THR A 148 -18.06 -12.07 -8.06
CA THR A 148 -17.26 -12.94 -7.19
C THR A 148 -16.00 -13.37 -7.93
N GLU A 149 -14.87 -13.41 -7.23
CA GLU A 149 -13.65 -14.01 -7.77
C GLU A 149 -13.76 -15.54 -7.76
N ILE A 150 -13.42 -16.16 -8.89
CA ILE A 150 -13.42 -17.59 -9.11
C ILE A 150 -11.98 -18.01 -9.39
N SER A 151 -11.36 -18.74 -8.47
CA SER A 151 -10.04 -19.29 -8.70
C SER A 151 -10.14 -20.55 -9.57
N LEU A 152 -9.73 -20.42 -10.84
CA LEU A 152 -9.75 -21.52 -11.80
C LEU A 152 -8.52 -22.40 -11.64
N ALA A 153 -7.32 -21.80 -11.65
CA ALA A 153 -6.06 -22.48 -11.42
C ALA A 153 -5.35 -21.85 -10.21
N PRO A 154 -5.75 -22.19 -8.97
CA PRO A 154 -5.22 -21.56 -7.77
C PRO A 154 -3.76 -21.91 -7.56
N ARG A 155 -3.01 -20.99 -6.92
CA ARG A 155 -1.58 -21.20 -6.72
C ARG A 155 -1.24 -22.39 -5.82
N ASP A 156 -2.10 -22.69 -4.85
CA ASP A 156 -1.91 -23.76 -3.89
C ASP A 156 -2.25 -25.15 -4.47
N ALA A 157 -2.89 -25.26 -5.64
CA ALA A 157 -3.20 -26.54 -6.26
C ALA A 157 -1.94 -27.27 -6.76
N VAL A 158 -2.07 -28.59 -6.90
CA VAL A 158 -0.99 -29.42 -7.44
C VAL A 158 -0.77 -29.06 -8.90
N ARG A 159 0.48 -28.76 -9.22
CA ARG A 159 0.97 -28.55 -10.59
C ARG A 159 2.20 -29.42 -10.83
N THR A 160 2.57 -29.61 -12.08
CA THR A 160 3.78 -30.33 -12.47
C THR A 160 4.78 -29.39 -13.10
N PHE A 161 6.07 -29.62 -12.88
CA PHE A 161 7.14 -28.88 -13.53
C PHE A 161 8.27 -29.78 -14.02
N LYS A 162 9.02 -29.27 -15.00
CA LYS A 162 10.17 -29.94 -15.58
C LYS A 162 11.23 -28.94 -16.00
N ILE A 163 12.48 -29.28 -15.73
CA ILE A 163 13.65 -28.66 -16.36
C ILE A 163 13.83 -29.38 -17.71
N PRO A 164 13.54 -28.73 -18.85
CA PRO A 164 13.55 -29.37 -20.15
C PRO A 164 14.98 -29.71 -20.58
N THR A 165 15.13 -30.72 -21.43
CA THR A 165 16.40 -31.18 -21.98
C THR A 165 16.36 -31.15 -23.51
N GLU A 166 17.50 -31.39 -24.17
CA GLU A 166 17.55 -31.47 -25.63
C GLU A 166 16.59 -32.53 -26.22
N ASN A 167 16.28 -33.59 -25.46
CA ASN A 167 15.31 -34.60 -25.88
C ASN A 167 13.89 -34.04 -26.05
N ASP A 168 13.59 -32.90 -25.41
CA ASP A 168 12.30 -32.23 -25.44
C ASP A 168 12.19 -31.21 -26.59
N SER A 169 13.27 -31.00 -27.35
CA SER A 169 13.38 -29.98 -28.42
C SER A 169 12.34 -30.06 -29.53
N ARG A 170 11.63 -31.18 -29.66
CA ARG A 170 10.63 -31.42 -30.71
C ARG A 170 9.20 -31.57 -30.18
N ASP A 171 9.03 -31.54 -28.87
CA ASP A 171 7.73 -31.80 -28.24
C ASP A 171 7.08 -30.50 -27.80
N ALA A 172 6.14 -30.03 -28.59
CA ALA A 172 5.28 -28.90 -28.25
C ALA A 172 4.01 -29.33 -27.50
N SER A 173 3.71 -30.63 -27.44
CA SER A 173 2.40 -31.11 -27.00
C SER A 173 2.15 -30.91 -25.51
N TRP A 174 3.22 -30.71 -24.72
CA TRP A 174 3.15 -30.38 -23.29
C TRP A 174 2.46 -29.06 -22.98
N ARG A 175 2.25 -28.15 -23.93
CA ARG A 175 1.47 -26.92 -23.70
C ARG A 175 0.11 -26.92 -24.39
N GLU A 176 -0.12 -27.88 -25.28
CA GLU A 176 -1.31 -27.95 -26.14
C GLU A 176 -2.32 -29.00 -25.68
N ASN A 177 -1.83 -30.14 -25.18
CA ASN A 177 -2.66 -31.30 -24.88
C ASN A 177 -2.85 -31.48 -23.38
N VAL A 178 -4.11 -31.44 -22.94
CA VAL A 178 -4.49 -31.80 -21.57
C VAL A 178 -4.07 -33.24 -21.26
N ALA A 179 -4.26 -34.18 -22.20
CA ALA A 179 -3.90 -35.59 -22.04
C ALA A 179 -2.39 -35.91 -22.25
N TYR A 180 -1.52 -34.91 -22.15
CA TYR A 180 -0.08 -35.10 -22.17
C TYR A 180 0.36 -35.91 -20.94
N ASP A 181 1.23 -36.90 -21.12
CA ASP A 181 1.74 -37.70 -20.01
C ASP A 181 2.92 -36.98 -19.34
N ASP A 182 2.60 -36.21 -18.29
CA ASP A 182 3.57 -35.55 -17.41
C ASP A 182 3.84 -36.35 -16.12
N SER A 183 3.51 -37.64 -16.07
CA SER A 183 3.70 -38.46 -14.86
C SER A 183 5.16 -38.59 -14.40
N ALA A 184 6.12 -38.31 -15.29
CA ALA A 184 7.55 -38.26 -14.99
C ALA A 184 8.05 -36.88 -14.52
N TRP A 185 7.19 -35.86 -14.54
CA TRP A 185 7.51 -34.50 -14.09
C TRP A 185 7.44 -34.42 -12.57
N GLN A 186 8.10 -33.42 -12.00
CA GLN A 186 8.08 -33.21 -10.55
C GLN A 186 6.81 -32.45 -10.16
N GLN A 187 6.27 -32.74 -8.98
CA GLN A 187 5.13 -32.00 -8.45
C GLN A 187 5.58 -30.73 -7.74
N ALA A 188 4.80 -29.67 -7.86
CA ALA A 188 4.97 -28.41 -7.16
C ALA A 188 3.62 -27.90 -6.63
N ARG A 189 3.71 -26.94 -5.73
CA ARG A 189 2.64 -26.01 -5.32
C ARG A 189 3.26 -24.62 -5.19
N GLY A 190 2.44 -23.59 -5.36
CA GLY A 190 2.85 -22.19 -5.23
C GLY A 190 4.05 -21.83 -6.08
N ALA A 191 4.89 -20.94 -5.55
CA ALA A 191 6.06 -20.42 -6.25
C ALA A 191 7.15 -21.49 -6.42
N ILE A 192 7.67 -21.60 -7.65
CA ILE A 192 8.73 -22.52 -8.05
C ILE A 192 10.00 -21.73 -8.34
N GLY A 193 11.11 -22.07 -7.70
CA GLY A 193 12.33 -21.30 -7.92
C GLY A 193 13.55 -21.72 -7.11
N TYR A 194 14.58 -20.87 -7.19
CA TYR A 194 15.76 -20.91 -6.34
C TYR A 194 16.28 -19.49 -6.15
N SER A 195 16.92 -19.22 -5.01
CA SER A 195 17.90 -18.14 -4.91
C SER A 195 19.16 -18.69 -4.28
N LEU A 196 20.26 -18.60 -5.00
CA LEU A 196 21.59 -18.77 -4.45
C LEU A 196 21.80 -17.66 -3.42
N PRO A 197 22.58 -17.91 -2.35
CA PRO A 197 22.91 -16.87 -1.37
C PRO A 197 23.73 -15.75 -2.04
N GLY A 198 23.05 -14.75 -2.60
CA GLY A 198 23.61 -13.46 -2.99
C GLY A 198 23.72 -12.55 -1.76
N LEU A 199 24.72 -11.68 -1.75
CA LEU A 199 24.86 -10.64 -0.72
C LEU A 199 24.26 -9.36 -1.28
N ASP A 200 22.97 -9.12 -1.06
CA ASP A 200 22.31 -7.85 -1.40
C ASP A 200 23.09 -6.69 -0.79
N ASN A 201 23.76 -5.91 -1.64
CA ASN A 201 24.69 -4.85 -1.26
C ASN A 201 25.61 -5.18 -0.07
N GLY A 202 26.18 -6.39 -0.04
CA GLY A 202 26.98 -6.87 1.09
C GLY A 202 26.22 -7.08 2.41
N GLY A 203 24.91 -6.80 2.47
CA GLY A 203 24.01 -6.89 3.61
C GLY A 203 23.64 -5.54 4.23
N PHE A 204 24.01 -4.40 3.64
CA PHE A 204 23.79 -3.08 4.23
C PHE A 204 22.32 -2.62 4.19
N GLU A 205 21.52 -3.10 3.24
CA GLU A 205 20.09 -2.77 3.12
C GLU A 205 19.25 -3.23 4.33
N GLN A 206 19.80 -4.10 5.17
CA GLN A 206 19.18 -4.54 6.43
C GLN A 206 19.36 -3.49 7.55
N GLN A 207 20.00 -2.35 7.27
CA GLN A 207 20.29 -1.28 8.22
C GLN A 207 21.15 -1.72 9.41
N ASP A 208 21.89 -2.82 9.24
CA ASP A 208 22.77 -3.35 10.26
C ASP A 208 24.04 -4.00 9.67
N LEU A 209 24.98 -4.33 10.56
CA LEU A 209 26.20 -5.06 10.22
C LEU A 209 26.12 -6.53 10.65
N SER A 210 24.92 -7.11 10.81
CA SER A 210 24.74 -8.47 11.36
C SER A 210 25.43 -9.55 10.54
N SER A 211 25.55 -9.31 9.24
CA SER A 211 26.22 -10.19 8.28
C SER A 211 27.73 -9.94 8.16
N TRP A 212 28.22 -8.92 8.86
CA TRP A 212 29.63 -8.54 8.97
C TRP A 212 30.13 -8.76 10.39
N GLN A 213 31.45 -8.90 10.50
CA GLN A 213 32.12 -8.62 11.75
C GLN A 213 32.76 -7.24 11.57
N ASN A 214 32.65 -6.37 12.59
CA ASN A 214 33.35 -5.08 12.61
C ASN A 214 34.32 -4.96 13.79
N ARG A 215 35.29 -4.04 13.66
CA ARG A 215 36.21 -3.64 14.72
C ARG A 215 36.59 -2.17 14.54
N GLY A 216 36.24 -1.35 15.54
CA GLY A 216 36.30 0.11 15.43
C GLY A 216 34.94 0.70 15.03
N PRO A 217 34.82 2.03 14.93
CA PRO A 217 33.58 2.70 14.59
C PRO A 217 33.23 2.48 13.11
N VAL A 218 32.16 1.71 12.90
CA VAL A 218 31.57 1.43 11.59
C VAL A 218 30.05 1.45 11.77
N ASP A 219 29.38 2.23 10.94
CA ASP A 219 27.92 2.36 10.92
C ASP A 219 27.37 2.09 9.51
N VAL A 220 26.07 1.82 9.43
CA VAL A 220 25.30 1.77 8.17
C VAL A 220 24.46 3.04 8.10
N VAL A 221 24.48 3.72 6.96
CA VAL A 221 23.86 5.04 6.76
C VAL A 221 23.18 5.10 5.39
N ASP A 222 22.21 5.99 5.24
CA ASP A 222 21.50 6.26 3.98
C ASP A 222 21.96 7.59 3.34
N ASP A 223 21.19 8.12 2.40
CA ASP A 223 21.50 9.35 1.68
C ASP A 223 21.42 10.62 2.56
N GLU A 224 20.79 10.55 3.75
CA GLU A 224 20.82 11.63 4.75
C GLU A 224 22.24 11.86 5.30
N PHE A 225 23.13 10.87 5.17
CA PHE A 225 24.55 11.04 5.44
C PHE A 225 25.17 12.16 4.58
N GLY A 226 24.59 12.43 3.41
CA GLY A 226 25.00 13.46 2.45
C GLY A 226 25.78 12.94 1.24
N LEU A 227 25.92 11.62 1.10
CA LEU A 227 26.36 10.96 -0.13
C LEU A 227 25.21 10.09 -0.65
N ALA A 228 24.97 10.07 -1.95
CA ALA A 228 24.02 9.12 -2.53
C ALA A 228 24.67 7.73 -2.59
N PRO A 229 24.04 6.66 -2.08
CA PRO A 229 24.45 5.29 -2.31
C PRO A 229 24.62 5.00 -3.81
N THR A 230 25.60 4.18 -4.19
CA THR A 230 25.80 3.71 -5.56
C THR A 230 24.95 2.48 -5.90
N ASN A 231 24.43 1.77 -4.89
CA ASN A 231 23.44 0.70 -5.03
C ASN A 231 22.56 0.66 -3.77
N GLY A 232 21.26 0.39 -3.93
CA GLY A 232 20.33 0.35 -2.80
C GLY A 232 20.09 1.70 -2.12
N ASN A 233 19.63 1.66 -0.86
CA ASN A 233 19.35 2.83 -0.03
C ASN A 233 20.38 3.03 1.09
N TYR A 234 21.19 2.00 1.41
CA TYR A 234 22.09 2.02 2.55
C TYR A 234 23.53 1.66 2.16
N MET A 235 24.50 2.32 2.80
CA MET A 235 25.93 2.10 2.61
C MET A 235 26.65 2.00 3.97
N ALA A 236 27.84 1.39 4.01
CA ALA A 236 28.63 1.32 5.23
C ALA A 236 29.70 2.42 5.29
N VAL A 237 29.92 2.98 6.47
CA VAL A 237 30.97 3.99 6.71
C VAL A 237 31.84 3.55 7.88
N ALA A 238 33.14 3.33 7.61
CA ALA A 238 34.16 3.13 8.63
C ALA A 238 34.92 4.43 8.86
N THR A 239 35.15 4.85 10.12
CA THR A 239 35.86 6.10 10.42
C THR A 239 37.01 5.91 11.41
N THR A 240 38.08 6.70 11.29
CA THR A 240 39.14 6.74 12.29
C THR A 240 38.75 7.55 13.53
N LYS A 241 37.73 8.41 13.40
CA LYS A 241 37.21 9.24 14.48
C LYS A 241 36.77 8.36 15.66
N ASP A 242 37.26 8.70 16.86
CA ASP A 242 36.97 7.99 18.11
C ASP A 242 37.36 6.49 18.09
N SER A 243 38.16 6.03 17.12
CA SER A 243 38.57 4.63 17.06
C SER A 243 39.60 4.28 18.14
N SER A 244 39.26 3.30 18.98
CA SER A 244 40.17 2.71 19.97
C SER A 244 40.79 1.37 19.54
N ALA A 245 40.46 0.90 18.33
CA ALA A 245 40.94 -0.38 17.83
C ALA A 245 42.40 -0.27 17.36
N THR A 246 43.30 -0.93 18.08
CA THR A 246 44.74 -0.89 17.80
C THR A 246 45.09 -1.66 16.54
N ARG A 247 46.17 -1.24 15.85
CA ARG A 247 46.79 -1.94 14.72
C ARG A 247 46.93 -3.45 14.95
N ALA A 248 47.61 -3.86 16.02
CA ALA A 248 47.84 -5.27 16.32
C ALA A 248 46.53 -6.04 16.57
N GLY A 249 45.50 -5.36 17.07
CA GLY A 249 44.16 -5.90 17.22
C GLY A 249 43.46 -6.09 15.87
N ALA A 250 43.56 -5.12 14.97
CA ALA A 250 43.01 -5.20 13.61
C ALA A 250 43.70 -6.27 12.77
N GLU A 251 45.03 -6.40 12.85
CA GLU A 251 45.79 -7.43 12.12
C GLU A 251 45.43 -8.84 12.59
N PHE A 252 45.38 -9.06 13.91
CA PHE A 252 44.92 -10.34 14.47
C PHE A 252 43.49 -10.65 14.06
N TYR A 253 42.63 -9.62 14.03
CA TYR A 253 41.24 -9.75 13.67
C TYR A 253 41.03 -10.12 12.19
N LEU A 254 41.78 -9.50 11.27
CA LEU A 254 41.77 -9.79 9.84
C LEU A 254 42.51 -11.10 9.49
N GLY A 255 43.20 -11.72 10.44
CA GLY A 255 43.98 -12.94 10.20
C GLY A 255 45.27 -12.71 9.40
N ILE A 256 45.73 -11.45 9.32
CA ILE A 256 46.94 -11.06 8.58
C ILE A 256 48.18 -11.08 9.50
N PRO A 257 49.40 -11.19 8.93
CA PRO A 257 50.63 -11.14 9.72
C PRO A 257 50.76 -9.84 10.54
N ARG A 258 51.48 -9.92 11.66
CA ARG A 258 51.78 -8.73 12.49
C ARG A 258 52.63 -7.73 11.71
N SER A 259 52.33 -6.45 11.89
CA SER A 259 52.95 -5.33 11.19
C SER A 259 52.67 -5.28 9.68
N SER A 260 51.72 -6.05 9.16
CA SER A 260 51.33 -5.92 7.76
C SER A 260 50.73 -4.55 7.44
N LEU A 261 49.95 -3.93 8.34
CA LEU A 261 49.35 -2.62 8.06
C LEU A 261 50.38 -1.47 8.01
N ASP A 262 51.49 -1.57 8.76
CA ASP A 262 52.57 -0.58 8.71
C ASP A 262 53.36 -0.61 7.40
N THR A 263 53.15 -1.64 6.57
CA THR A 263 53.81 -1.77 5.26
C THR A 263 53.00 -1.19 4.11
N VAL A 264 51.74 -0.79 4.38
CA VAL A 264 50.79 -0.31 3.35
C VAL A 264 51.07 1.15 2.99
N ASN A 265 51.22 2.02 3.98
CA ASN A 265 51.55 3.44 3.82
C ASN A 265 52.71 3.84 4.76
N VAL A 266 53.24 5.06 4.61
CA VAL A 266 54.30 5.57 5.48
C VAL A 266 53.73 5.84 6.88
N GLY A 267 54.35 5.25 7.92
CA GLY A 267 54.07 5.57 9.33
C GLY A 267 53.54 4.41 10.17
N ASP A 268 53.65 4.53 11.49
CA ASP A 268 53.13 3.53 12.43
C ASP A 268 51.62 3.71 12.61
N VAL A 269 50.83 2.68 12.24
CA VAL A 269 49.36 2.71 12.38
C VAL A 269 48.98 2.72 13.86
N GLN A 270 48.19 3.70 14.26
CA GLN A 270 47.79 3.91 15.66
C GLN A 270 46.42 3.29 15.96
N SER A 271 45.42 3.60 15.12
CA SER A 271 44.06 3.07 15.21
C SER A 271 43.52 2.67 13.84
N VAL A 272 42.48 1.82 13.83
CA VAL A 272 41.86 1.29 12.60
C VAL A 272 40.35 1.17 12.81
N ALA A 273 39.56 1.41 11.78
CA ALA A 273 38.19 0.91 11.69
C ALA A 273 38.10 -0.05 10.51
N THR A 274 37.59 -1.25 10.74
CA THR A 274 37.55 -2.31 9.73
C THR A 274 36.34 -3.20 9.87
N ILE A 275 35.84 -3.65 8.73
CA ILE A 275 34.87 -4.74 8.62
C ILE A 275 35.53 -5.94 7.94
N LYS A 276 35.06 -7.13 8.29
CA LYS A 276 35.43 -8.36 7.60
C LYS A 276 34.27 -9.32 7.47
N ARG A 277 34.37 -10.19 6.48
CA ARG A 277 33.45 -11.30 6.26
C ARG A 277 34.15 -12.46 5.55
N GLU A 278 33.63 -13.66 5.77
CA GLU A 278 33.95 -14.83 4.97
C GLU A 278 33.04 -14.89 3.74
N ILE A 279 33.63 -14.92 2.55
CA ILE A 279 32.93 -15.05 1.26
C ILE A 279 33.33 -16.36 0.60
N THR A 280 32.38 -17.08 0.00
CA THR A 280 32.68 -18.31 -0.73
C THR A 280 32.50 -18.07 -2.22
N VAL A 281 33.52 -18.37 -3.00
CA VAL A 281 33.59 -18.02 -4.43
C VAL A 281 34.11 -19.20 -5.26
N ARG A 282 33.86 -19.16 -6.57
CA ARG A 282 34.38 -20.15 -7.53
C ARG A 282 35.70 -19.67 -8.13
N GLU A 283 36.42 -20.57 -8.79
CA GLU A 283 37.60 -20.18 -9.57
C GLU A 283 37.15 -19.25 -10.72
N GLY A 284 37.82 -18.10 -10.83
CA GLY A 284 37.48 -17.06 -11.79
C GLY A 284 36.42 -16.07 -11.31
N SER A 285 35.86 -16.24 -10.11
CA SER A 285 34.85 -15.32 -9.60
C SER A 285 35.40 -13.91 -9.42
N VAL A 286 34.58 -12.88 -9.68
CA VAL A 286 34.96 -11.47 -9.60
C VAL A 286 34.28 -10.80 -8.41
N ILE A 287 35.06 -10.30 -7.45
CA ILE A 287 34.56 -9.55 -6.30
C ILE A 287 34.71 -8.06 -6.59
N THR A 288 33.63 -7.29 -6.51
CA THR A 288 33.63 -5.85 -6.71
C THR A 288 32.92 -5.11 -5.59
N PHE A 289 33.36 -3.91 -5.25
CA PHE A 289 32.60 -2.97 -4.42
C PHE A 289 33.00 -1.55 -4.77
N ASP A 290 32.09 -0.61 -4.55
CA ASP A 290 32.35 0.81 -4.68
C ASP A 290 32.84 1.38 -3.35
N TRP A 291 33.78 2.32 -3.43
CA TRP A 291 34.38 2.93 -2.25
C TRP A 291 34.69 4.41 -2.44
N ASN A 292 34.51 5.22 -1.40
CA ASN A 292 34.87 6.64 -1.38
C ASN A 292 35.68 6.94 -0.11
N PHE A 293 36.91 7.44 -0.28
CA PHE A 293 37.76 7.83 0.83
C PHE A 293 37.57 9.31 1.15
N LEU A 294 37.23 9.59 2.41
CA LEU A 294 36.97 10.91 2.95
C LEU A 294 38.08 11.27 3.94
N THR A 295 38.60 12.49 3.90
CA THR A 295 39.69 12.87 4.81
C THR A 295 39.70 14.35 5.16
N ASN A 296 40.05 14.64 6.43
CA ASN A 296 40.40 15.98 6.91
C ASN A 296 41.90 16.23 6.91
N GLU A 297 42.71 15.25 6.50
CA GLU A 297 44.16 15.36 6.51
C GLU A 297 44.70 16.16 5.32
N LEU A 298 45.80 16.88 5.55
CA LEU A 298 46.46 17.71 4.53
C LEU A 298 47.69 17.03 3.92
N ARG A 299 48.30 16.04 4.58
CA ARG A 299 49.50 15.31 4.16
C ARG A 299 49.53 13.92 4.82
N ASN A 300 50.20 12.97 4.16
CA ASN A 300 50.47 11.59 4.58
C ASN A 300 50.19 11.24 6.04
N GLY A 301 49.33 10.24 6.20
CA GLY A 301 49.05 9.58 7.46
C GLY A 301 48.03 8.49 7.21
N ASP A 302 46.77 8.88 7.15
CA ASP A 302 45.64 7.98 7.04
C ASP A 302 45.57 7.30 5.68
N PHE A 303 45.00 6.11 5.65
CA PHE A 303 44.76 5.41 4.39
C PHE A 303 43.60 4.43 4.49
N ALA A 304 42.92 4.28 3.36
CA ALA A 304 41.94 3.23 3.14
C ALA A 304 42.63 2.00 2.53
N PHE A 305 42.16 0.80 2.90
CA PHE A 305 42.71 -0.45 2.41
C PHE A 305 41.65 -1.53 2.21
N ALA A 306 41.99 -2.52 1.38
CA ALA A 306 41.25 -3.74 1.18
C ALA A 306 42.20 -4.96 1.21
N PHE A 307 41.65 -6.11 1.61
CA PHE A 307 42.38 -7.37 1.76
C PHE A 307 41.48 -8.54 1.36
N VAL A 308 42.03 -9.47 0.58
CA VAL A 308 41.43 -10.77 0.26
C VAL A 308 42.46 -11.85 0.60
N SER A 309 42.04 -12.93 1.28
CA SER A 309 42.98 -13.88 1.91
C SER A 309 43.83 -14.76 0.98
N ASP A 310 43.62 -14.76 -0.35
CA ASP A 310 44.61 -15.31 -1.30
C ASP A 310 45.73 -14.34 -1.64
N SER A 311 45.56 -13.05 -1.38
CA SER A 311 46.58 -12.05 -1.64
C SER A 311 47.59 -12.02 -0.50
N THR A 312 48.88 -12.07 -0.84
CA THR A 312 49.96 -11.86 0.14
C THR A 312 50.20 -10.38 0.48
N SER A 313 49.53 -9.45 -0.22
CA SER A 313 49.66 -8.01 -0.03
C SER A 313 48.31 -7.36 0.25
N ILE A 314 48.27 -6.48 1.24
CA ILE A 314 47.14 -5.58 1.49
C ILE A 314 47.15 -4.50 0.41
N LEU A 315 45.99 -4.22 -0.18
CA LEU A 315 45.85 -3.21 -1.21
C LEU A 315 45.49 -1.87 -0.56
N GLN A 316 46.32 -0.85 -0.76
CA GLN A 316 45.96 0.52 -0.43
C GLN A 316 44.96 1.03 -1.46
N LEU A 317 43.78 1.48 -1.01
CA LEU A 317 42.75 2.08 -1.88
C LEU A 317 43.07 3.55 -2.13
N ALA A 318 43.27 4.32 -1.05
CA ALA A 318 43.56 5.75 -1.11
C ALA A 318 44.27 6.25 0.16
N ASN A 319 44.85 7.44 0.06
CA ASN A 319 45.45 8.21 1.16
C ASN A 319 45.33 9.72 0.84
N PRO A 320 45.74 10.65 1.73
CA PRO A 320 45.66 12.09 1.50
C PRO A 320 46.45 12.64 0.30
N GLU A 321 47.35 11.84 -0.29
CA GLU A 321 48.09 12.19 -1.52
C GLU A 321 47.43 11.65 -2.81
N SER A 322 46.30 10.94 -2.67
CA SER A 322 45.52 10.46 -3.81
C SER A 322 44.85 11.62 -4.56
N THR A 323 44.23 11.35 -5.71
CA THR A 323 43.49 12.37 -6.44
C THR A 323 42.22 12.70 -5.66
N LEU A 324 42.16 13.89 -5.07
CA LEU A 324 41.08 14.33 -4.18
C LEU A 324 40.37 15.56 -4.74
N PHE A 325 39.07 15.65 -4.48
CA PHE A 325 38.24 16.80 -4.77
C PHE A 325 38.04 17.64 -3.51
N ASP A 326 38.18 18.96 -3.65
CA ASP A 326 37.89 19.91 -2.56
C ASP A 326 36.37 20.02 -2.39
N SER A 327 35.89 19.91 -1.14
CA SER A 327 34.48 19.77 -0.70
C SER A 327 33.91 18.35 -0.76
N SER A 328 33.71 17.73 0.41
CA SER A 328 32.77 16.62 0.58
C SER A 328 31.44 17.16 1.12
N ALA A 329 30.35 16.45 0.83
CA ALA A 329 29.01 16.82 1.30
C ALA A 329 28.78 16.47 2.79
N VAL A 330 29.75 15.82 3.45
CA VAL A 330 29.54 15.08 4.71
C VAL A 330 30.50 15.50 5.83
N GLY A 331 30.92 16.77 5.82
CA GLY A 331 31.75 17.35 6.89
C GLY A 331 33.24 16.98 6.86
N PHE A 332 33.72 16.34 5.79
CA PHE A 332 35.15 16.13 5.53
C PHE A 332 35.68 17.15 4.52
N ALA A 333 36.95 17.53 4.66
CA ALA A 333 37.56 18.54 3.80
C ALA A 333 37.67 18.08 2.33
N LYS A 334 37.96 16.79 2.12
CA LYS A 334 38.28 16.21 0.81
C LYS A 334 37.73 14.79 0.65
N GLU A 335 37.54 14.39 -0.60
CA GLU A 335 37.11 13.03 -0.95
C GLU A 335 37.71 12.53 -2.29
N THR A 336 37.75 11.21 -2.50
CA THR A 336 38.15 10.62 -3.80
C THR A 336 37.03 10.57 -4.82
N ARG A 337 35.76 10.66 -4.37
CA ARG A 337 34.58 10.12 -5.06
C ARG A 337 34.59 8.59 -5.10
N PHE A 338 33.46 8.01 -5.49
CA PHE A 338 33.34 6.57 -5.62
C PHE A 338 34.25 6.03 -6.73
N HIS A 339 35.06 5.05 -6.35
CA HIS A 339 35.86 4.20 -7.21
C HIS A 339 35.45 2.76 -7.00
N GLN A 340 35.71 1.89 -7.98
CA GLN A 340 35.41 0.48 -7.87
C GLN A 340 36.67 -0.33 -7.52
N PHE A 341 36.56 -1.18 -6.52
CA PHE A 341 37.51 -2.26 -6.25
C PHE A 341 37.16 -3.48 -7.10
N THR A 342 38.16 -4.24 -7.53
CA THR A 342 37.95 -5.50 -8.25
C THR A 342 39.03 -6.52 -7.88
N HIS A 343 38.62 -7.73 -7.52
CA HIS A 343 39.50 -8.88 -7.31
C HIS A 343 38.98 -10.11 -8.05
N VAL A 344 39.84 -10.86 -8.72
CA VAL A 344 39.47 -12.11 -9.39
C VAL A 344 40.03 -13.29 -8.61
N ALA A 345 39.15 -14.15 -8.10
CA ALA A 345 39.52 -15.32 -7.32
C ALA A 345 40.25 -16.34 -8.20
N SER A 346 41.49 -16.63 -7.84
CA SER A 346 42.35 -17.55 -8.62
C SER A 346 42.06 -19.03 -8.36
N THR A 347 41.32 -19.35 -7.31
CA THR A 347 40.89 -20.71 -6.93
C THR A 347 39.50 -20.69 -6.32
N ALA A 348 38.76 -21.79 -6.40
CA ALA A 348 37.51 -21.91 -5.64
C ALA A 348 37.82 -22.10 -4.15
N GLY A 349 37.04 -21.46 -3.28
CA GLY A 349 37.23 -21.57 -1.83
C GLY A 349 36.51 -20.50 -1.02
N THR A 350 36.72 -20.55 0.29
CA THR A 350 36.27 -19.50 1.21
C THR A 350 37.43 -18.52 1.46
N TYR A 351 37.13 -17.24 1.35
CA TYR A 351 38.05 -16.13 1.47
C TYR A 351 37.62 -15.20 2.59
N THR A 352 38.58 -14.66 3.34
CA THR A 352 38.33 -13.51 4.19
C THR A 352 38.47 -12.23 3.34
N LEU A 353 37.38 -11.48 3.20
CA LEU A 353 37.38 -10.11 2.68
C LEU A 353 37.44 -9.14 3.86
N GLY A 354 38.46 -8.29 3.90
CA GLY A 354 38.64 -7.24 4.90
C GLY A 354 38.73 -5.87 4.24
N ILE A 355 37.98 -4.90 4.76
CA ILE A 355 37.96 -3.53 4.25
C ILE A 355 38.08 -2.58 5.44
N GLY A 356 38.83 -1.49 5.31
CA GLY A 356 38.96 -0.54 6.42
C GLY A 356 39.72 0.74 6.12
N VAL A 357 39.74 1.60 7.14
CA VAL A 357 40.49 2.84 7.18
C VAL A 357 41.40 2.84 8.41
N ALA A 358 42.64 3.28 8.23
CA ALA A 358 43.67 3.29 9.25
C ALA A 358 44.15 4.71 9.52
N GLN A 359 44.31 5.03 10.81
CA GLN A 359 44.95 6.27 11.26
C GLN A 359 46.46 6.06 11.35
N ALA A 360 47.26 6.90 10.70
CA ALA A 360 48.71 6.87 10.87
C ALA A 360 49.34 8.27 10.94
N ILE A 361 50.52 8.35 11.58
CA ILE A 361 51.34 9.58 11.71
C ILE A 361 50.74 10.71 12.58
N ASP A 362 49.55 11.23 12.26
CA ASP A 362 48.86 12.30 13.00
C ASP A 362 47.64 11.74 13.75
N LEU A 363 47.26 12.36 14.86
CA LEU A 363 46.10 11.99 15.69
C LEU A 363 45.00 13.05 15.71
N ASN A 364 45.17 14.15 14.96
CA ASN A 364 44.30 15.34 15.06
C ASN A 364 43.35 15.53 13.89
N ALA A 365 43.38 14.67 12.87
CA ALA A 365 42.54 14.78 11.69
C ALA A 365 41.97 13.41 11.32
N ASP A 366 40.64 13.34 11.24
CA ASP A 366 39.92 12.09 10.99
C ASP A 366 39.78 11.81 9.48
N SER A 367 39.70 10.52 9.15
CA SER A 367 39.37 10.02 7.83
C SER A 367 38.26 8.97 7.91
N ALA A 368 37.58 8.72 6.80
CA ALA A 368 36.56 7.70 6.67
C ALA A 368 36.63 6.99 5.32
N LEU A 369 36.11 5.78 5.28
CA LEU A 369 35.91 4.99 4.07
C LEU A 369 34.44 4.61 3.98
N VAL A 370 33.80 5.09 2.93
CA VAL A 370 32.45 4.68 2.53
C VAL A 370 32.58 3.47 1.63
N ILE A 371 31.74 2.46 1.84
CA ILE A 371 31.74 1.18 1.14
C ILE A 371 30.31 0.89 0.72
N ASP A 372 30.13 0.55 -0.55
CA ASP A 372 28.83 0.30 -1.14
C ASP A 372 28.93 -0.67 -2.32
N ASN A 373 27.80 -1.15 -2.81
CA ASN A 373 27.66 -2.00 -3.99
C ASN A 373 28.59 -3.24 -3.99
N LEU A 374 28.68 -3.96 -2.87
CA LEU A 374 29.49 -5.19 -2.81
C LEU A 374 28.82 -6.32 -3.58
N GLN A 375 29.46 -6.78 -4.66
CA GLN A 375 29.00 -7.84 -5.54
C GLN A 375 30.04 -8.96 -5.69
N ILE A 376 29.57 -10.17 -5.97
CA ILE A 376 30.37 -11.31 -6.41
C ILE A 376 29.78 -11.78 -7.75
N ASP A 377 30.61 -11.92 -8.78
CA ASP A 377 30.24 -12.35 -10.14
C ASP A 377 29.27 -11.44 -10.90
N GLY A 378 29.10 -10.20 -10.44
CA GLY A 378 28.18 -9.25 -11.06
C GLY A 378 26.71 -9.62 -10.86
N THR A 379 26.40 -10.56 -9.95
CA THR A 379 25.03 -10.81 -9.48
C THR A 379 24.65 -9.75 -8.44
N GLY A 380 24.75 -8.49 -8.86
CA GLY A 380 23.97 -7.41 -8.27
C GLY A 380 22.52 -7.70 -8.59
N ASP A 381 21.92 -8.50 -7.73
CA ASP A 381 20.50 -8.68 -7.70
C ASP A 381 19.94 -7.47 -6.93
N ASP A 382 19.25 -6.58 -7.63
CA ASP A 382 18.74 -5.31 -7.09
C ASP A 382 17.50 -5.52 -6.19
N GLY A 383 17.32 -6.71 -5.59
CA GLY A 383 16.16 -7.06 -4.79
C GLY A 383 16.35 -8.19 -3.78
N PRO A 384 15.37 -8.39 -2.87
CA PRO A 384 15.43 -9.42 -1.85
C PRO A 384 15.39 -10.83 -2.44
N SER A 385 16.09 -11.75 -1.79
CA SER A 385 16.06 -13.17 -2.15
C SER A 385 14.63 -13.75 -2.15
N TYR A 386 14.32 -14.58 -3.16
CA TYR A 386 13.03 -15.28 -3.28
C TYR A 386 12.79 -16.33 -2.20
N GLU A 387 13.79 -16.72 -1.40
CA GLU A 387 13.70 -17.83 -0.43
C GLU A 387 12.51 -17.73 0.54
N SER A 388 12.02 -16.51 0.82
CA SER A 388 10.87 -16.26 1.68
C SER A 388 9.51 -16.63 1.04
N ILE A 389 9.42 -16.61 -0.29
CA ILE A 389 8.20 -16.86 -1.05
C ILE A 389 8.18 -18.21 -1.78
N LEU A 390 9.32 -18.90 -1.85
CA LEU A 390 9.41 -20.21 -2.53
C LEU A 390 8.67 -21.32 -1.77
N ASP A 391 7.62 -21.83 -2.40
CA ASP A 391 6.89 -23.02 -1.95
C ASP A 391 7.55 -24.32 -2.44
N THR A 392 8.12 -24.29 -3.65
CA THR A 392 8.83 -25.42 -4.27
C THR A 392 10.23 -25.01 -4.71
N ARG A 393 11.25 -25.55 -4.05
CA ARG A 393 12.66 -25.32 -4.43
C ARG A 393 13.06 -26.22 -5.60
N LEU A 394 13.58 -25.60 -6.65
CA LEU A 394 14.19 -26.29 -7.78
C LEU A 394 15.53 -26.92 -7.38
N PRO A 395 15.88 -28.07 -7.97
CA PRO A 395 17.18 -28.70 -7.71
C PRO A 395 18.32 -27.94 -8.38
N VAL A 396 19.56 -28.15 -7.91
CA VAL A 396 20.76 -27.38 -8.33
C VAL A 396 21.00 -27.45 -9.84
N GLU A 397 20.67 -28.57 -10.50
CA GLU A 397 20.77 -28.70 -11.96
C GLU A 397 19.86 -27.75 -12.75
N ALA A 398 18.85 -27.12 -12.12
CA ALA A 398 18.03 -26.11 -12.76
C ALA A 398 18.84 -24.86 -13.13
N ILE A 399 19.89 -24.55 -12.37
CA ILE A 399 20.76 -23.40 -12.55
C ILE A 399 21.47 -23.45 -13.90
N ASP A 400 21.79 -24.65 -14.40
CA ASP A 400 22.44 -24.82 -15.71
C ASP A 400 21.48 -24.67 -16.89
N ASN A 401 20.21 -24.33 -16.65
CA ASN A 401 19.17 -24.19 -17.66
C ASN A 401 18.55 -22.79 -17.64
N THR A 402 18.14 -22.31 -18.80
CA THR A 402 17.43 -21.04 -18.96
C THR A 402 15.91 -21.20 -18.89
N SER A 403 15.41 -22.41 -18.67
CA SER A 403 14.01 -22.73 -18.84
C SER A 403 13.49 -23.68 -17.77
N VAL A 404 12.28 -23.39 -17.31
CA VAL A 404 11.46 -24.30 -16.50
C VAL A 404 10.07 -24.34 -17.12
N TRP A 405 9.54 -25.54 -17.35
CA TRP A 405 8.19 -25.75 -17.84
C TRP A 405 7.27 -26.11 -16.69
N MET A 406 6.07 -25.54 -16.68
CA MET A 406 5.05 -25.77 -15.66
C MET A 406 3.71 -26.07 -16.33
N ARG A 407 2.94 -27.00 -15.75
CA ARG A 407 1.59 -27.36 -16.19
C ARG A 407 0.64 -27.48 -15.00
N GLN A 408 -0.58 -27.02 -15.18
CA GLN A 408 -1.66 -27.15 -14.21
C GLN A 408 -2.99 -27.35 -14.93
N GLU A 409 -3.65 -28.47 -14.66
CA GLU A 409 -5.02 -28.71 -15.11
C GLU A 409 -6.02 -27.99 -14.21
N PHE A 410 -7.10 -27.49 -14.80
CA PHE A 410 -8.21 -26.89 -14.06
C PHE A 410 -9.55 -27.18 -14.72
N GLN A 411 -10.63 -26.99 -13.96
CA GLN A 411 -12.00 -27.17 -14.44
C GLN A 411 -12.65 -25.82 -14.71
N TYR A 412 -13.45 -25.75 -15.78
CA TYR A 412 -14.30 -24.60 -16.07
C TYR A 412 -15.74 -25.06 -16.33
N ASP A 413 -16.69 -24.47 -15.61
CA ASP A 413 -18.11 -24.65 -15.85
C ASP A 413 -18.68 -23.40 -16.55
N PRO A 414 -19.15 -23.48 -17.81
CA PRO A 414 -19.74 -22.34 -18.51
C PRO A 414 -20.93 -21.69 -17.79
N ARG A 415 -21.54 -22.37 -16.80
CA ARG A 415 -22.60 -21.81 -15.95
C ARG A 415 -22.10 -20.74 -14.99
N GLU A 416 -20.79 -20.68 -14.73
CA GLU A 416 -20.16 -19.66 -13.88
C GLU A 416 -20.27 -18.26 -14.50
N ARG A 417 -20.30 -18.18 -15.84
CA ARG A 417 -20.44 -16.95 -16.64
C ARG A 417 -19.47 -15.85 -16.19
N LEU A 418 -18.40 -15.69 -16.96
CA LEU A 418 -17.28 -14.84 -16.56
C LEU A 418 -17.39 -13.46 -17.20
N GLN A 419 -17.28 -12.41 -16.38
CA GLN A 419 -17.06 -11.03 -16.80
C GLN A 419 -15.62 -10.84 -17.27
N ASP A 420 -14.66 -11.30 -16.48
CA ASP A 420 -13.23 -11.13 -16.73
C ASP A 420 -12.44 -12.40 -16.41
N LEU A 421 -11.25 -12.53 -16.99
CA LEU A 421 -10.29 -13.61 -16.77
C LEU A 421 -8.89 -13.00 -16.70
N GLN A 422 -8.16 -13.32 -15.64
CA GLN A 422 -6.84 -12.75 -15.37
C GLN A 422 -5.83 -13.84 -15.04
N LEU A 423 -4.66 -13.74 -15.66
CA LEU A 423 -3.47 -14.45 -15.24
C LEU A 423 -2.72 -13.54 -14.27
N ARG A 424 -2.60 -13.97 -13.01
CA ARG A 424 -1.69 -13.34 -12.05
C ARG A 424 -0.39 -14.12 -12.07
N VAL A 425 0.74 -13.45 -12.28
CA VAL A 425 2.05 -14.11 -12.43
C VAL A 425 3.16 -13.33 -11.71
N GLN A 426 3.97 -14.06 -10.96
CA GLN A 426 5.29 -13.63 -10.49
C GLN A 426 6.33 -14.35 -11.32
N TYR A 427 7.31 -13.61 -11.83
CA TYR A 427 8.36 -14.17 -12.65
C TYR A 427 9.64 -13.38 -12.46
N ASP A 428 10.76 -14.11 -12.51
CA ASP A 428 12.10 -13.57 -12.57
C ASP A 428 12.33 -12.93 -13.94
N ASP A 429 13.17 -13.44 -14.82
CA ASP A 429 13.47 -12.69 -16.05
C ASP A 429 12.37 -12.67 -17.12
N GLY A 430 11.62 -13.77 -17.31
CA GLY A 430 10.56 -13.80 -18.30
C GLY A 430 9.69 -15.04 -18.30
N PHE A 431 8.62 -15.02 -19.09
CA PHE A 431 7.74 -16.18 -19.26
C PHE A 431 6.91 -16.10 -20.54
N VAL A 432 6.35 -17.26 -20.93
CA VAL A 432 5.21 -17.36 -21.86
C VAL A 432 4.16 -18.29 -21.29
N ALA A 433 2.92 -17.81 -21.20
CA ALA A 433 1.78 -18.57 -20.69
C ALA A 433 0.80 -18.95 -21.80
N PHE A 434 0.20 -20.14 -21.66
CA PHE A 434 -0.74 -20.73 -22.60
C PHE A 434 -1.96 -21.27 -21.86
N ILE A 435 -3.13 -21.13 -22.48
CA ILE A 435 -4.32 -21.91 -22.13
C ILE A 435 -4.68 -22.80 -23.31
N ASN A 436 -4.72 -24.12 -23.10
CA ASN A 436 -5.05 -25.10 -24.14
C ASN A 436 -4.22 -24.92 -25.44
N GLY A 437 -2.94 -24.56 -25.30
CA GLY A 437 -2.03 -24.30 -26.42
C GLY A 437 -2.12 -22.91 -27.05
N ILE A 438 -3.12 -22.10 -26.67
CA ILE A 438 -3.26 -20.71 -27.14
C ILE A 438 -2.38 -19.80 -26.26
N PRO A 439 -1.44 -19.03 -26.83
CA PRO A 439 -0.66 -18.06 -26.05
C PRO A 439 -1.60 -16.99 -25.47
N ILE A 440 -1.52 -16.75 -24.17
CA ILE A 440 -2.35 -15.77 -23.47
C ILE A 440 -1.55 -14.57 -22.97
N ALA A 441 -0.27 -14.76 -22.63
CA ALA A 441 0.59 -13.70 -22.12
C ALA A 441 2.07 -14.05 -22.31
N SER A 442 2.91 -13.03 -22.40
CA SER A 442 4.37 -13.17 -22.35
C SER A 442 5.04 -11.90 -21.84
N ARG A 443 6.17 -12.06 -21.14
CA ARG A 443 7.10 -10.98 -20.77
C ARG A 443 8.52 -11.43 -21.08
N ASN A 444 9.30 -10.54 -21.67
CA ASN A 444 10.71 -10.75 -22.06
C ASN A 444 10.97 -12.03 -22.89
N ALA A 445 9.97 -12.63 -23.52
CA ALA A 445 10.14 -13.86 -24.29
C ALA A 445 10.74 -13.62 -25.69
N PRO A 446 11.54 -14.55 -26.23
CA PRO A 446 12.02 -14.47 -27.60
C PRO A 446 10.87 -14.71 -28.60
N GLN A 447 11.01 -14.22 -29.83
CA GLN A 447 9.98 -14.38 -30.88
C GLN A 447 9.68 -15.85 -31.21
N THR A 448 10.67 -16.73 -31.09
CA THR A 448 10.54 -18.16 -31.33
C THR A 448 10.95 -18.91 -30.08
N LEU A 449 10.07 -19.76 -29.58
CA LEU A 449 10.35 -20.61 -28.42
C LEU A 449 11.06 -21.90 -28.83
N ALA A 450 12.18 -22.16 -28.18
CA ALA A 450 12.90 -23.42 -28.14
C ALA A 450 12.81 -23.98 -26.71
N TRP A 451 13.22 -25.23 -26.49
CA TRP A 451 13.09 -25.86 -25.18
C TRP A 451 13.90 -25.18 -24.07
N ASN A 452 15.03 -24.57 -24.41
CA ASN A 452 15.92 -23.79 -23.55
C ASN A 452 15.94 -22.31 -23.94
N SER A 453 14.81 -21.74 -24.36
CA SER A 453 14.75 -20.31 -24.63
C SER A 453 15.18 -19.51 -23.40
N ALA A 454 15.99 -18.48 -23.62
CA ALA A 454 16.34 -17.50 -22.60
C ALA A 454 15.44 -16.27 -22.70
N ALA A 455 15.26 -15.57 -21.58
CA ALA A 455 14.64 -14.25 -21.60
C ALA A 455 15.51 -13.26 -22.39
N THR A 456 14.87 -12.28 -23.03
CA THR A 456 15.52 -11.27 -23.87
C THR A 456 16.09 -10.10 -23.07
N LYS A 457 15.72 -9.99 -21.79
CA LYS A 457 16.12 -8.97 -20.82
C LYS A 457 16.03 -9.59 -19.42
N THR A 458 16.74 -8.99 -18.48
CA THR A 458 16.58 -9.28 -17.06
C THR A 458 15.36 -8.56 -16.47
N HIS A 459 14.90 -9.00 -15.31
CA HIS A 459 13.89 -8.37 -14.46
C HIS A 459 14.46 -8.28 -13.03
N SER A 460 14.17 -7.22 -12.28
CA SER A 460 14.71 -7.09 -10.91
C SER A 460 13.97 -8.01 -9.95
N ASN A 461 14.64 -8.49 -8.91
CA ASN A 461 13.97 -9.37 -7.94
C ASN A 461 12.91 -8.65 -7.12
N HIS A 462 13.07 -7.35 -6.90
CA HIS A 462 12.03 -6.51 -6.31
C HIS A 462 10.72 -6.60 -7.12
N ASP A 463 10.79 -6.34 -8.44
CA ASP A 463 9.60 -6.35 -9.30
C ASP A 463 9.08 -7.77 -9.55
N ALA A 464 9.97 -8.76 -9.55
CA ALA A 464 9.61 -10.18 -9.70
C ALA A 464 8.79 -10.74 -8.53
N MET A 465 8.96 -10.18 -7.32
CA MET A 465 8.19 -10.54 -6.13
C MET A 465 6.78 -9.95 -6.12
N GLU A 466 6.43 -9.07 -7.05
CA GLU A 466 5.08 -8.54 -7.19
C GLU A 466 4.29 -9.34 -8.24
N PHE A 467 3.03 -9.67 -7.93
CA PHE A 467 2.14 -10.26 -8.92
C PHE A 467 1.78 -9.23 -9.99
N GLN A 468 1.94 -9.62 -11.25
CA GLN A 468 1.39 -8.87 -12.37
C GLN A 468 0.05 -9.48 -12.79
N ASP A 469 -0.98 -8.63 -12.81
CA ASP A 469 -2.30 -8.99 -13.31
C ASP A 469 -2.38 -8.74 -14.82
N ILE A 470 -2.70 -9.79 -15.58
CA ILE A 470 -2.78 -9.75 -17.04
C ILE A 470 -4.15 -10.23 -17.48
N THR A 471 -4.93 -9.35 -18.12
CA THR A 471 -6.22 -9.70 -18.73
C THR A 471 -6.05 -10.73 -19.83
N VAL A 472 -6.88 -11.77 -19.80
CA VAL A 472 -6.91 -12.89 -20.73
C VAL A 472 -8.28 -12.96 -21.42
N PRO A 473 -8.36 -13.24 -22.74
CA PRO A 473 -9.63 -13.42 -23.40
C PRO A 473 -10.39 -14.67 -22.90
N ASN A 474 -11.65 -14.52 -22.46
CA ASN A 474 -12.46 -15.65 -21.94
C ASN A 474 -12.71 -16.76 -22.99
N ASN A 475 -12.59 -16.46 -24.28
CA ASN A 475 -12.85 -17.40 -25.38
C ASN A 475 -11.77 -18.49 -25.55
N VAL A 476 -10.70 -18.46 -24.76
CA VAL A 476 -9.67 -19.51 -24.72
C VAL A 476 -10.08 -20.72 -23.87
N LEU A 477 -11.12 -20.57 -23.04
CA LEU A 477 -11.63 -21.61 -22.16
C LEU A 477 -12.59 -22.57 -22.89
N VAL A 478 -12.52 -23.85 -22.55
CA VAL A 478 -13.47 -24.88 -22.98
C VAL A 478 -14.22 -25.47 -21.79
N ALA A 479 -15.45 -25.95 -22.01
CA ALA A 479 -16.22 -26.59 -20.94
C ALA A 479 -15.52 -27.86 -20.42
N GLY A 480 -15.35 -27.97 -19.11
CA GLY A 480 -14.65 -29.08 -18.46
C GLY A 480 -13.17 -28.81 -18.22
N THR A 481 -12.32 -29.80 -18.50
CA THR A 481 -10.88 -29.72 -18.23
C THR A 481 -10.16 -28.78 -19.20
N ASN A 482 -9.38 -27.87 -18.64
CA ASN A 482 -8.47 -26.96 -19.33
C ASN A 482 -7.05 -27.16 -18.79
N LEU A 483 -6.07 -26.63 -19.53
CA LEU A 483 -4.66 -26.65 -19.15
C LEU A 483 -4.10 -25.24 -19.16
N LEU A 484 -3.55 -24.81 -18.02
CA LEU A 484 -2.61 -23.70 -17.93
C LEU A 484 -1.19 -24.27 -18.06
N ALA A 485 -0.44 -23.81 -19.06
CA ALA A 485 0.95 -24.19 -19.26
C ALA A 485 1.82 -22.93 -19.30
N ILE A 486 2.95 -22.93 -18.62
CA ILE A 486 3.87 -21.79 -18.58
C ILE A 486 5.30 -22.25 -18.86
N HIS A 487 5.97 -21.52 -19.75
CA HIS A 487 7.40 -21.62 -19.99
C HIS A 487 8.06 -20.46 -19.28
N GLY A 488 8.59 -20.70 -18.08
CA GLY A 488 9.40 -19.73 -17.34
C GLY A 488 10.81 -19.65 -17.93
N LEU A 489 11.33 -18.45 -18.02
CA LEU A 489 12.55 -18.11 -18.74
C LEU A 489 13.51 -17.38 -17.79
N ASN A 490 14.76 -17.76 -17.87
CA ASN A 490 15.88 -17.08 -17.25
C ASN A 490 16.72 -16.42 -18.36
N ALA A 491 17.31 -15.25 -18.13
CA ALA A 491 18.08 -14.50 -19.12
C ALA A 491 19.41 -15.21 -19.44
N ALA A 492 19.97 -15.97 -18.50
CA ALA A 492 21.16 -16.77 -18.70
C ALA A 492 21.08 -18.11 -17.96
N SER A 493 21.87 -19.09 -18.42
CA SER A 493 22.20 -20.25 -17.58
C SER A 493 23.25 -19.81 -16.56
N ASN A 494 23.15 -20.27 -15.32
CA ASN A 494 23.98 -19.88 -14.17
C ASN A 494 23.70 -18.50 -13.58
N THR A 495 22.46 -18.00 -13.64
CA THR A 495 22.08 -16.88 -12.77
C THR A 495 21.94 -17.34 -11.31
N GLY A 496 21.98 -16.38 -10.40
CA GLY A 496 21.84 -16.61 -8.97
C GLY A 496 20.44 -17.05 -8.56
N ASP A 497 19.44 -16.86 -9.41
CA ASP A 497 18.03 -16.87 -9.06
C ASP A 497 17.13 -17.40 -10.19
N PHE A 498 15.92 -17.79 -9.79
CA PHE A 498 14.79 -18.07 -10.66
C PHE A 498 13.51 -18.04 -9.84
N LEU A 499 12.45 -17.45 -10.38
CA LEU A 499 11.12 -17.41 -9.80
C LEU A 499 10.06 -17.61 -10.89
N LEU A 500 9.10 -18.48 -10.59
CA LEU A 500 7.84 -18.59 -11.32
C LEU A 500 6.72 -18.98 -10.36
N ASP A 501 5.74 -18.09 -10.19
CA ASP A 501 4.43 -18.43 -9.63
C ASP A 501 3.34 -17.90 -10.55
N ALA A 502 2.22 -18.60 -10.61
CA ALA A 502 1.06 -18.13 -11.34
C ALA A 502 -0.23 -18.74 -10.81
N GLU A 503 -1.30 -17.95 -10.94
CA GLU A 503 -2.67 -18.40 -10.80
C GLU A 503 -3.56 -17.83 -11.90
N LEU A 504 -4.63 -18.56 -12.21
CA LEU A 504 -5.67 -18.10 -13.13
C LEU A 504 -6.94 -17.84 -12.32
N VAL A 505 -7.34 -16.58 -12.28
CA VAL A 505 -8.56 -16.13 -11.60
C VAL A 505 -9.54 -15.58 -12.62
N ALA A 506 -10.81 -15.75 -12.36
CA ALA A 506 -11.88 -15.17 -13.16
C ALA A 506 -12.82 -14.37 -12.27
N VAL A 507 -13.53 -13.45 -12.89
CA VAL A 507 -14.55 -12.65 -12.23
C VAL A 507 -15.90 -13.09 -12.76
N SER A 508 -16.82 -13.46 -11.88
CA SER A 508 -18.19 -13.81 -12.29
C SER A 508 -18.87 -12.60 -12.94
N GLU A 509 -19.90 -12.85 -13.73
CA GLU A 509 -20.85 -11.79 -14.08
C GLU A 509 -21.38 -11.11 -12.81
N PRO A 510 -21.56 -9.78 -12.85
CA PRO A 510 -22.03 -9.02 -11.72
C PRO A 510 -23.47 -9.39 -11.36
N SER A 511 -23.78 -9.32 -10.08
CA SER A 511 -25.12 -9.62 -9.56
C SER A 511 -26.16 -8.61 -10.07
N ASN A 512 -27.42 -9.04 -10.08
CA ASN A 512 -28.53 -8.16 -10.43
C ASN A 512 -28.97 -7.24 -9.28
N GLN A 513 -28.36 -7.36 -8.10
CA GLN A 513 -28.72 -6.59 -6.92
C GLN A 513 -27.48 -5.81 -6.44
N PRO A 514 -27.49 -4.48 -6.54
CA PRO A 514 -26.37 -3.67 -6.12
C PRO A 514 -26.16 -3.75 -4.60
N SER A 515 -24.90 -3.60 -4.18
CA SER A 515 -24.46 -3.62 -2.79
C SER A 515 -23.41 -2.53 -2.55
N PHE A 516 -23.16 -2.22 -1.29
CA PHE A 516 -22.12 -1.27 -0.91
C PHE A 516 -20.73 -1.89 -1.06
N LEU A 517 -19.78 -1.11 -1.55
CA LEU A 517 -18.36 -1.45 -1.60
C LEU A 517 -17.60 -0.52 -0.66
N LEU A 518 -16.86 -1.08 0.29
CA LEU A 518 -16.06 -0.31 1.25
C LEU A 518 -14.81 0.31 0.63
N HIS A 519 -14.33 -0.31 -0.44
CA HIS A 519 -13.20 0.16 -1.21
C HIS A 519 -13.73 0.34 -2.62
N PRO A 520 -13.93 1.60 -3.04
CA PRO A 520 -14.40 1.84 -4.39
C PRO A 520 -13.43 1.28 -5.41
N THR A 521 -13.95 0.78 -6.53
CA THR A 521 -13.19 0.03 -7.55
C THR A 521 -13.14 0.74 -8.91
N PRO A 522 -12.79 2.03 -8.98
CA PRO A 522 -12.77 2.76 -10.24
C PRO A 522 -11.83 2.10 -11.26
N GLY A 523 -12.36 1.81 -12.43
CA GLY A 523 -11.69 1.17 -13.55
C GLY A 523 -11.68 -0.36 -13.50
N GLY A 524 -12.34 -0.99 -12.52
CA GLY A 524 -12.24 -2.42 -12.28
C GLY A 524 -13.57 -3.08 -11.89
N PRO A 525 -13.59 -4.42 -11.79
CA PRO A 525 -14.77 -5.14 -11.35
C PRO A 525 -14.99 -4.95 -9.84
N ASN A 526 -16.26 -4.79 -9.48
CA ASN A 526 -16.78 -4.79 -8.12
C ASN A 526 -16.66 -6.16 -7.44
N LEU A 527 -15.46 -6.61 -7.11
CA LEU A 527 -15.29 -7.88 -6.40
C LEU A 527 -15.97 -7.82 -5.04
N SER A 528 -16.77 -8.83 -4.73
CA SER A 528 -17.41 -9.02 -3.44
C SER A 528 -16.33 -9.12 -2.36
N ALA A 529 -16.01 -8.01 -1.73
CA ALA A 529 -15.75 -7.99 -0.29
C ALA A 529 -17.07 -8.00 0.51
N THR A 530 -18.21 -8.31 -0.12
CA THR A 530 -19.53 -8.16 0.52
C THR A 530 -19.88 -9.35 1.42
N PHE A 531 -19.78 -9.08 2.73
CA PHE A 531 -20.72 -9.48 3.78
C PHE A 531 -21.46 -10.84 3.68
N GLU A 532 -21.20 -11.72 4.65
CA GLU A 532 -22.25 -12.64 5.16
C GLU A 532 -23.18 -11.97 6.21
N ALA A 533 -22.90 -10.74 6.67
CA ALA A 533 -23.56 -10.18 7.87
C ALA A 533 -24.32 -8.85 7.72
N GLY A 534 -24.22 -8.12 6.61
CA GLY A 534 -24.70 -6.73 6.52
C GLY A 534 -23.91 -5.75 7.40
N PHE A 535 -24.33 -4.48 7.47
CA PHE A 535 -23.67 -3.47 8.31
C PHE A 535 -23.69 -3.86 9.79
N ALA A 536 -22.62 -3.54 10.51
CA ALA A 536 -22.60 -3.70 11.95
C ALA A 536 -23.56 -2.68 12.60
N GLU A 537 -24.32 -3.13 13.60
CA GLU A 537 -25.10 -2.22 14.46
C GLU A 537 -24.15 -1.24 15.18
N PRO A 538 -24.60 0.00 15.47
CA PRO A 538 -23.80 0.97 16.21
C PRO A 538 -23.30 0.42 17.55
N VAL A 539 -22.15 0.93 18.01
CA VAL A 539 -21.62 0.60 19.34
C VAL A 539 -22.61 1.05 20.41
N GLY A 540 -22.96 0.13 21.32
CA GLY A 540 -23.75 0.44 22.51
C GLY A 540 -22.85 0.83 23.68
N PHE A 541 -23.15 1.97 24.32
CA PHE A 541 -22.54 2.43 25.56
C PHE A 541 -23.41 2.02 26.75
N ASP A 542 -22.81 1.50 27.82
CA ASP A 542 -23.54 1.08 29.03
C ASP A 542 -23.87 2.25 29.98
N HIS A 543 -23.25 3.42 29.77
CA HIS A 543 -23.58 4.68 30.43
C HIS A 543 -24.15 5.68 29.41
N PRO A 544 -25.21 6.41 29.74
CA PRO A 544 -25.74 7.46 28.86
C PRO A 544 -24.72 8.60 28.72
N HIS A 545 -24.71 9.27 27.58
CA HIS A 545 -24.06 10.58 27.47
C HIS A 545 -24.67 11.59 28.47
N GLY A 546 -23.89 12.57 28.95
CA GLY A 546 -24.39 13.57 29.89
C GLY A 546 -23.39 14.10 30.90
N TYR A 547 -23.91 14.73 31.97
CA TYR A 547 -23.13 15.27 33.08
C TYR A 547 -22.83 14.20 34.14
N TYR A 548 -21.60 14.21 34.66
CA TYR A 548 -21.11 13.29 35.67
C TYR A 548 -20.23 14.01 36.70
N ASP A 549 -20.37 13.59 37.96
CA ASP A 549 -19.57 14.11 39.09
C ASP A 549 -18.57 13.08 39.63
N GLU A 550 -18.73 11.80 39.29
CA GLU A 550 -17.94 10.69 39.81
C GLU A 550 -17.37 9.84 38.66
N PRO A 551 -16.11 9.39 38.74
CA PRO A 551 -15.51 8.51 37.74
C PRO A 551 -16.23 7.16 37.60
N PHE A 552 -16.22 6.60 36.39
CA PHE A 552 -16.82 5.28 36.10
C PHE A 552 -16.06 4.53 35.01
N LEU A 553 -16.30 3.22 34.90
CA LEU A 553 -15.81 2.40 33.80
C LEU A 553 -16.89 2.33 32.73
N LEU A 554 -16.60 2.86 31.54
CA LEU A 554 -17.46 2.77 30.38
C LEU A 554 -17.23 1.44 29.65
N ALA A 555 -18.27 0.62 29.56
CA ALA A 555 -18.26 -0.58 28.73
C ALA A 555 -18.91 -0.31 27.37
N MET A 556 -18.19 -0.68 26.31
CA MET A 556 -18.70 -0.68 24.94
C MET A 556 -19.10 -2.10 24.52
N SER A 557 -20.19 -2.20 23.76
CA SER A 557 -20.73 -3.48 23.30
C SER A 557 -21.14 -3.41 21.83
N SER A 558 -21.06 -4.57 21.16
CA SER A 558 -21.61 -4.76 19.83
C SER A 558 -22.38 -6.08 19.80
N VAL A 559 -23.55 -6.06 19.14
CA VAL A 559 -24.31 -7.28 18.86
C VAL A 559 -23.79 -8.01 17.62
N THR A 560 -22.83 -7.42 16.91
CA THR A 560 -22.25 -7.97 15.68
C THR A 560 -21.19 -9.01 16.04
N SER A 561 -21.46 -10.28 15.71
CA SER A 561 -20.58 -11.39 16.05
C SER A 561 -19.27 -11.35 15.25
N GLY A 562 -18.14 -11.51 15.94
CA GLY A 562 -16.80 -11.53 15.32
C GLY A 562 -16.32 -10.15 14.88
N ALA A 563 -16.90 -9.07 15.41
CA ALA A 563 -16.46 -7.70 15.15
C ALA A 563 -15.56 -7.17 16.27
N THR A 564 -14.64 -6.29 15.89
CA THR A 564 -13.74 -5.50 16.72
C THR A 564 -14.30 -4.09 16.89
N ILE A 565 -14.31 -3.55 18.10
CA ILE A 565 -14.68 -2.13 18.33
C ILE A 565 -13.40 -1.31 18.31
N TYR A 566 -13.36 -0.25 17.49
CA TYR A 566 -12.33 0.77 17.50
C TYR A 566 -12.89 2.05 18.09
N TYR A 567 -12.11 2.75 18.91
CA TYR A 567 -12.55 3.98 19.55
C TYR A 567 -11.43 5.02 19.69
N THR A 568 -11.85 6.27 19.88
CA THR A 568 -11.02 7.42 20.25
C THR A 568 -11.66 8.14 21.43
N THR A 569 -10.86 8.92 22.17
CA THR A 569 -11.30 9.67 23.36
C THR A 569 -11.15 11.19 23.22
N ASP A 570 -10.77 11.65 22.02
CA ASP A 570 -10.40 13.03 21.71
C ASP A 570 -11.29 13.66 20.61
N GLY A 571 -12.33 12.94 20.18
CA GLY A 571 -13.23 13.37 19.11
C GLY A 571 -12.72 13.14 17.68
N SER A 572 -11.51 12.58 17.50
CA SER A 572 -11.02 12.16 16.17
C SER A 572 -11.78 10.93 15.65
N ASP A 573 -11.77 10.70 14.34
CA ASP A 573 -12.43 9.52 13.78
C ASP A 573 -11.67 8.24 14.17
N PRO A 574 -12.38 7.18 14.63
CA PRO A 574 -11.76 5.92 15.05
C PRO A 574 -11.37 5.03 13.85
N THR A 575 -10.90 5.63 12.76
CA THR A 575 -10.48 4.97 11.51
C THR A 575 -8.99 5.16 11.27
N GLY A 576 -8.27 4.12 10.82
CA GLY A 576 -6.84 4.21 10.56
C GLY A 576 -5.97 4.18 11.83
N PRO A 577 -4.80 4.84 11.86
CA PRO A 577 -3.81 4.72 12.95
C PRO A 577 -4.24 5.37 14.27
N THR A 578 -5.31 6.17 14.28
CA THR A 578 -5.83 6.88 15.47
C THR A 578 -6.75 6.02 16.33
N GLY A 579 -7.40 5.01 15.74
CA GLY A 579 -8.36 4.14 16.42
C GLY A 579 -7.69 3.13 17.35
N ARG A 580 -8.13 3.08 18.62
CA ARG A 580 -7.69 2.06 19.59
C ARG A 580 -8.63 0.87 19.59
N VAL A 581 -8.08 -0.34 19.58
CA VAL A 581 -8.88 -1.57 19.75
C VAL A 581 -9.42 -1.62 21.18
N TYR A 582 -10.73 -1.74 21.33
CA TYR A 582 -11.37 -1.93 22.62
C TYR A 582 -11.29 -3.39 23.07
N SER A 583 -10.59 -3.64 24.17
CA SER A 583 -10.49 -4.95 24.82
C SER A 583 -11.16 -5.00 26.19
N ASP A 584 -11.18 -3.88 26.91
CA ASP A 584 -11.60 -3.76 28.31
C ASP A 584 -12.30 -2.42 28.56
N PRO A 585 -13.22 -2.33 29.54
CA PRO A 585 -13.86 -1.07 29.91
C PRO A 585 -12.87 0.06 30.18
N ILE A 586 -13.17 1.25 29.68
CA ILE A 586 -12.28 2.42 29.80
C ILE A 586 -12.69 3.28 30.99
N LEU A 587 -11.70 3.80 31.72
CA LEU A 587 -11.96 4.72 32.83
C LEU A 587 -12.29 6.12 32.29
N ILE A 588 -13.46 6.62 32.65
CA ILE A 588 -13.89 7.99 32.43
C ILE A 588 -13.85 8.70 33.78
N GLU A 589 -12.88 9.60 33.97
CA GLU A 589 -12.67 10.35 35.22
C GLU A 589 -12.64 11.87 35.04
N SER A 590 -12.80 12.33 33.80
CA SER A 590 -12.77 13.72 33.38
C SER A 590 -13.64 13.91 32.13
N THR A 591 -13.82 15.14 31.66
CA THR A 591 -14.59 15.41 30.44
C THR A 591 -13.95 14.65 29.28
N THR A 592 -14.70 13.72 28.70
CA THR A 592 -14.19 12.78 27.68
C THR A 592 -15.21 12.61 26.58
N ILE A 593 -14.73 12.67 25.34
CA ILE A 593 -15.55 12.45 24.15
C ILE A 593 -15.19 11.10 23.56
N VAL A 594 -16.12 10.15 23.58
CA VAL A 594 -15.88 8.82 23.02
C VAL A 594 -16.53 8.73 21.65
N ARG A 595 -15.73 8.49 20.61
CA ARG A 595 -16.23 8.08 19.28
C ARG A 595 -15.82 6.63 19.05
N ALA A 596 -16.75 5.82 18.57
CA ALA A 596 -16.50 4.41 18.35
C ALA A 596 -17.17 3.89 17.08
N VAL A 597 -16.52 2.91 16.46
CA VAL A 597 -16.97 2.20 15.26
C VAL A 597 -16.84 0.70 15.51
N VAL A 598 -17.80 -0.07 15.00
CA VAL A 598 -17.67 -1.53 14.95
C VAL A 598 -17.08 -1.90 13.60
N VAL A 599 -15.95 -2.60 13.59
CA VAL A 599 -15.30 -3.10 12.38
C VAL A 599 -15.19 -4.62 12.45
N ARG A 600 -15.62 -5.30 11.41
CA ARG A 600 -15.39 -6.71 11.14
C ARG A 600 -14.63 -6.79 9.82
N ASP A 601 -13.89 -7.87 9.56
CA ASP A 601 -13.21 -8.07 8.27
C ASP A 601 -14.12 -7.69 7.09
N GLY A 602 -13.76 -6.62 6.37
CA GLY A 602 -14.52 -6.08 5.23
C GLY A 602 -15.87 -5.42 5.58
N ALA A 603 -16.07 -4.93 6.80
CA ALA A 603 -17.33 -4.35 7.29
C ALA A 603 -17.13 -3.30 8.39
N ALA A 604 -17.79 -2.13 8.30
CA ALA A 604 -17.87 -1.16 9.39
C ALA A 604 -19.33 -0.80 9.76
N SER A 605 -19.56 -0.23 10.96
CA SER A 605 -20.86 0.36 11.31
C SER A 605 -21.15 1.56 10.42
N ARG A 606 -22.44 1.78 10.10
CA ARG A 606 -22.89 2.84 9.18
C ARG A 606 -22.51 4.25 9.61
N GLU A 607 -22.38 4.45 10.91
CA GLU A 607 -22.09 5.73 11.55
C GLU A 607 -21.17 5.50 12.75
N PHE A 608 -20.48 6.56 13.18
CA PHE A 608 -19.79 6.57 14.46
C PHE A 608 -20.82 6.71 15.59
N SER A 609 -20.72 5.82 16.58
CA SER A 609 -21.35 6.06 17.87
C SER A 609 -20.52 7.08 18.63
N THR A 610 -21.11 8.25 18.92
CA THR A 610 -20.46 9.29 19.73
C THR A 610 -21.13 9.34 21.10
N ALA A 611 -20.41 9.67 22.16
CA ALA A 611 -21.00 10.04 23.45
C ALA A 611 -20.09 11.06 24.15
N SER A 612 -20.67 12.18 24.57
CA SER A 612 -19.97 13.16 25.40
C SER A 612 -20.26 12.92 26.89
N TYR A 613 -19.21 12.74 27.69
CA TYR A 613 -19.28 12.65 29.15
C TYR A 613 -18.66 13.91 29.74
N LEU A 614 -19.47 14.74 30.40
CA LEU A 614 -19.09 16.09 30.83
C LEU A 614 -18.90 16.15 32.34
N PHE A 615 -17.70 16.52 32.78
CA PHE A 615 -17.37 16.79 34.18
C PHE A 615 -17.18 18.30 34.34
N VAL A 616 -18.14 18.98 34.96
CA VAL A 616 -18.11 20.46 35.08
C VAL A 616 -16.85 20.93 35.81
N SER A 617 -16.44 20.17 36.82
CA SER A 617 -15.23 20.43 37.62
C SER A 617 -13.92 20.26 36.85
N ASP A 618 -13.96 19.61 35.68
CA ASP A 618 -12.87 19.48 34.72
C ASP A 618 -12.94 20.59 33.66
N THR A 619 -14.15 20.86 33.11
CA THR A 619 -14.38 21.92 32.14
C THR A 619 -13.93 23.29 32.63
N ILE A 620 -14.17 23.63 33.90
CA ILE A 620 -13.70 24.91 34.49
C ILE A 620 -12.18 24.99 34.64
N LYS A 621 -11.46 23.87 34.54
CA LYS A 621 -9.99 23.79 34.65
C LYS A 621 -9.30 23.59 33.30
N GLN A 622 -10.06 23.56 32.20
CA GLN A 622 -9.50 23.51 30.86
C GLN A 622 -8.50 24.65 30.68
N SER A 623 -7.31 24.32 30.19
CA SER A 623 -6.23 25.27 29.93
C SER A 623 -5.86 25.29 28.45
N ASP A 624 -5.30 26.41 27.99
CA ASP A 624 -4.69 26.50 26.65
C ASP A 624 -3.66 25.40 26.42
N SER A 625 -2.84 25.10 27.44
CA SER A 625 -1.82 24.06 27.37
C SER A 625 -2.43 22.67 27.13
N SER A 626 -3.54 22.35 27.81
CA SER A 626 -4.25 21.08 27.58
C SER A 626 -4.92 21.01 26.21
N ALA A 627 -5.44 22.13 25.69
CA ALA A 627 -6.03 22.17 24.36
C ALA A 627 -4.98 22.00 23.26
N ILE A 628 -3.84 22.70 23.38
CA ILE A 628 -2.71 22.57 22.45
C ILE A 628 -2.10 21.16 22.52
N ALA A 629 -1.98 20.57 23.72
CA ALA A 629 -1.52 19.19 23.87
C ALA A 629 -2.49 18.17 23.25
N ALA A 630 -3.79 18.45 23.29
CA ALA A 630 -4.77 17.66 22.54
C ALA A 630 -4.60 17.85 21.02
N GLY A 631 -3.93 18.92 20.58
CA GLY A 631 -3.52 19.23 19.21
C GLY A 631 -4.39 20.30 18.53
N PHE A 632 -5.06 21.14 19.33
CA PHE A 632 -5.74 22.34 18.82
C PHE A 632 -4.72 23.44 18.45
N PRO A 633 -5.04 24.34 17.50
CA PRO A 633 -4.12 25.40 17.08
C PRO A 633 -3.69 26.32 18.23
N ASP A 634 -2.40 26.66 18.30
CA ASP A 634 -1.79 27.53 19.31
C ASP A 634 -1.93 29.03 19.01
N THR A 635 -2.58 29.38 17.90
CA THR A 635 -2.58 30.76 17.40
C THR A 635 -3.88 31.54 17.62
N TRP A 636 -5.08 30.92 17.64
CA TRP A 636 -6.36 31.67 17.55
C TRP A 636 -7.63 30.97 18.08
N PRO A 637 -7.59 30.35 19.26
CA PRO A 637 -8.51 30.79 20.34
C PRO A 637 -7.91 30.71 21.75
N ASP A 638 -8.52 31.49 22.64
CA ASP A 638 -8.50 31.30 24.10
C ASP A 638 -9.39 30.09 24.42
N TYR A 639 -8.78 29.00 24.90
CA TYR A 639 -9.48 27.74 25.20
C TYR A 639 -9.83 27.60 26.67
N GLU A 640 -9.32 28.50 27.53
CA GLU A 640 -9.52 28.42 28.96
C GLU A 640 -10.71 29.26 29.43
N MET A 641 -11.27 28.88 30.57
CA MET A 641 -12.19 29.77 31.27
C MET A 641 -11.37 30.89 31.92
N ASP A 642 -11.82 32.14 31.75
CA ASP A 642 -11.12 33.33 32.25
C ASP A 642 -10.61 33.15 33.68
N PRO A 643 -9.28 33.13 33.90
CA PRO A 643 -8.66 32.94 35.22
C PRO A 643 -9.13 33.96 36.26
N ASP A 644 -9.61 35.13 35.85
CA ASP A 644 -10.16 36.15 36.77
C ASP A 644 -11.51 35.72 37.37
N VAL A 645 -12.23 34.80 36.70
CA VAL A 645 -13.55 34.28 37.08
C VAL A 645 -13.45 32.98 37.88
N ILE A 646 -12.55 32.08 37.50
CA ILE A 646 -12.34 30.80 38.21
C ILE A 646 -11.31 30.93 39.35
N GLY A 647 -10.35 31.86 39.22
CA GLY A 647 -9.26 32.07 40.15
C GLY A 647 -8.14 31.04 40.04
N SER A 648 -6.98 31.37 40.63
CA SER A 648 -5.93 30.39 40.94
C SER A 648 -6.21 29.77 42.32
N ASP A 649 -6.38 28.45 42.41
CA ASP A 649 -6.65 27.72 43.66
C ASP A 649 -7.98 28.08 44.38
N GLY A 650 -9.00 28.47 43.61
CA GLY A 650 -10.37 28.66 44.12
C GLY A 650 -10.68 30.03 44.73
N GLN A 651 -9.87 31.04 44.42
CA GLN A 651 -10.13 32.45 44.75
C GLN A 651 -10.10 33.29 43.47
N ASP A 652 -11.27 33.62 42.92
CA ASP A 652 -11.40 34.61 41.84
C ASP A 652 -10.94 36.02 42.27
N LEU A 653 -10.79 36.93 41.30
CA LEU A 653 -10.43 38.34 41.56
C LEU A 653 -11.52 39.12 42.33
N PHE A 654 -12.67 38.50 42.60
CA PHE A 654 -13.87 39.09 43.18
C PHE A 654 -14.18 38.54 44.58
N GLY A 655 -13.21 37.89 45.22
CA GLY A 655 -13.31 37.37 46.59
C GLY A 655 -14.07 36.04 46.70
N GLY A 656 -13.98 35.18 45.68
CA GLY A 656 -14.65 33.88 45.58
C GLY A 656 -16.13 33.98 45.19
N LYS A 657 -16.58 35.14 44.72
CA LYS A 657 -18.00 35.39 44.40
C LYS A 657 -18.49 34.55 43.22
N TYR A 658 -17.66 34.42 42.18
CA TYR A 658 -17.94 33.65 40.97
C TYR A 658 -17.45 32.22 41.09
N THR A 659 -16.27 31.96 41.66
CA THR A 659 -15.79 30.59 41.90
C THR A 659 -16.80 29.77 42.71
N SER A 660 -17.51 30.38 43.67
CA SER A 660 -18.51 29.67 44.49
C SER A 660 -19.82 29.32 43.79
N VAL A 661 -20.07 29.85 42.59
CA VAL A 661 -21.33 29.63 41.84
C VAL A 661 -21.10 29.16 40.41
N ILE A 662 -19.85 29.03 39.96
CA ILE A 662 -19.54 28.80 38.53
C ILE A 662 -20.05 27.44 38.04
N GLU A 663 -19.94 26.39 38.87
CA GLU A 663 -20.45 25.07 38.52
C GLU A 663 -21.98 25.10 38.37
N ASP A 664 -22.70 25.67 39.35
CA ASP A 664 -24.14 25.89 39.28
C ASP A 664 -24.54 26.76 38.07
N ALA A 665 -23.71 27.75 37.72
CA ALA A 665 -23.98 28.65 36.60
C ALA A 665 -23.84 27.93 35.25
N LEU A 666 -22.82 27.07 35.08
CA LEU A 666 -22.67 26.25 33.87
C LEU A 666 -23.81 25.23 33.72
N LEU A 667 -24.37 24.76 34.84
CA LEU A 667 -25.53 23.88 34.86
C LEU A 667 -26.88 24.64 34.83
N SER A 668 -26.87 25.96 34.69
CA SER A 668 -28.13 26.75 34.65
C SER A 668 -28.78 26.80 33.27
N LEU A 669 -28.06 26.40 32.23
CA LEU A 669 -28.52 26.39 30.84
C LEU A 669 -28.19 25.06 30.17
N PRO A 670 -28.96 24.66 29.14
CA PRO A 670 -28.60 23.51 28.31
C PRO A 670 -27.26 23.71 27.60
N SER A 671 -26.47 22.64 27.49
CA SER A 671 -25.21 22.64 26.75
C SER A 671 -25.36 21.87 25.44
N MET A 672 -24.81 22.41 24.37
CA MET A 672 -24.71 21.72 23.08
C MET A 672 -23.27 21.26 22.87
N SER A 673 -23.06 19.96 22.70
CA SER A 673 -21.78 19.39 22.27
C SER A 673 -21.78 19.19 20.76
N LEU A 674 -20.73 19.68 20.12
CA LEU A 674 -20.46 19.47 18.70
C LEU A 674 -19.14 18.70 18.59
N VAL A 675 -19.20 17.48 18.09
CA VAL A 675 -18.03 16.58 18.00
C VAL A 675 -17.73 16.27 16.55
N LEU A 676 -16.56 16.68 16.10
CA LEU A 676 -16.06 16.42 14.75
C LEU A 676 -14.54 16.21 14.80
N ASN A 677 -14.03 15.53 13.77
CA ASN A 677 -12.60 15.41 13.55
C ASN A 677 -11.98 16.81 13.46
N ARG A 678 -10.85 17.03 14.13
CA ARG A 678 -10.21 18.34 14.22
C ARG A 678 -9.80 18.89 12.86
N GLU A 679 -9.34 18.02 11.96
CA GLU A 679 -8.96 18.40 10.60
C GLU A 679 -10.14 19.02 9.83
N HIS A 680 -11.37 18.65 10.16
CA HIS A 680 -12.56 19.26 9.58
C HIS A 680 -12.77 20.72 10.02
N LEU A 681 -12.22 21.14 11.16
CA LEU A 681 -12.21 22.53 11.60
C LEU A 681 -10.97 23.28 11.15
N PHE A 682 -9.79 22.71 11.36
CA PHE A 682 -8.50 23.42 11.32
C PHE A 682 -7.45 22.82 10.37
N GLY A 683 -7.83 21.83 9.55
CA GLY A 683 -6.93 21.25 8.55
C GLY A 683 -6.85 22.09 7.28
N ASP A 684 -6.14 21.56 6.27
CA ASP A 684 -6.02 22.19 4.95
C ASP A 684 -7.36 22.47 4.27
N GLN A 685 -8.42 21.74 4.64
CA GLN A 685 -9.80 21.96 4.22
C GLN A 685 -10.73 22.25 5.41
N GLY A 686 -10.17 22.73 6.52
CA GLY A 686 -10.90 23.04 7.75
C GLY A 686 -11.89 24.18 7.54
N ILE A 687 -13.15 24.02 7.95
CA ILE A 687 -14.18 25.05 7.76
C ILE A 687 -13.87 26.32 8.55
N PHE A 688 -13.16 26.22 9.68
CA PHE A 688 -12.82 27.39 10.50
C PHE A 688 -11.73 28.26 9.84
N ASP A 689 -10.78 27.62 9.17
CA ASP A 689 -9.69 28.27 8.42
C ASP A 689 -10.13 28.79 7.05
N HIS A 690 -11.27 28.30 6.55
CA HIS A 690 -11.88 28.72 5.30
C HIS A 690 -13.25 29.40 5.51
N PRO A 691 -13.33 30.47 6.32
CA PRO A 691 -14.59 31.00 6.82
C PRO A 691 -15.47 31.66 5.74
N THR A 692 -14.91 31.98 4.57
CA THR A 692 -15.64 32.57 3.43
C THR A 692 -16.18 31.53 2.45
N SER A 693 -15.76 30.29 2.59
CA SER A 693 -16.17 29.22 1.70
C SER A 693 -17.59 28.74 2.00
N ARG A 694 -18.32 28.26 0.97
CA ARG A 694 -19.78 28.06 1.02
C ARG A 694 -20.20 26.86 0.19
N GLY A 695 -21.39 26.36 0.47
CA GLY A 695 -22.01 25.25 -0.26
C GLY A 695 -21.88 23.93 0.48
N ALA A 696 -22.37 22.86 -0.14
CA ALA A 696 -22.28 21.51 0.40
C ALA A 696 -20.81 21.06 0.55
N ASP A 697 -19.95 21.48 -0.38
CA ASP A 697 -18.51 21.19 -0.38
C ASP A 697 -17.76 21.74 0.87
N TRP A 698 -18.41 22.63 1.64
CA TRP A 698 -17.89 23.21 2.89
C TRP A 698 -18.74 22.83 4.11
N GLU A 699 -19.47 21.73 4.01
CA GLU A 699 -20.08 21.00 5.13
C GLU A 699 -19.13 19.94 5.64
N ARG A 700 -19.11 19.73 6.95
CA ARG A 700 -18.30 18.69 7.60
C ARG A 700 -19.18 17.82 8.49
N PRO A 701 -18.92 16.50 8.54
CA PRO A 701 -19.66 15.62 9.43
C PRO A 701 -19.38 15.98 10.90
N THR A 702 -20.44 16.00 11.71
CA THR A 702 -20.40 16.26 13.15
C THR A 702 -21.42 15.39 13.87
N SER A 703 -21.13 14.98 15.10
CA SER A 703 -22.15 14.56 16.06
C SER A 703 -22.64 15.81 16.80
N VAL A 704 -23.94 15.87 17.08
CA VAL A 704 -24.58 16.96 17.85
C VAL A 704 -25.37 16.36 18.99
N GLU A 705 -25.07 16.81 20.20
CA GLU A 705 -25.75 16.40 21.43
C GLU A 705 -26.23 17.64 22.19
N LEU A 706 -27.48 17.63 22.67
CA LEU A 706 -28.02 18.65 23.56
C LEU A 706 -28.26 18.04 24.94
N PHE A 707 -27.67 18.65 25.96
CA PHE A 707 -27.73 18.23 27.35
C PHE A 707 -28.51 19.23 28.19
N ASP A 708 -29.62 18.78 28.78
CA ASP A 708 -30.35 19.55 29.78
C ASP A 708 -29.86 19.19 31.20
N PRO A 709 -29.32 20.14 31.98
CA PRO A 709 -28.78 19.88 33.33
C PRO A 709 -29.78 19.32 34.34
N ASP A 710 -31.09 19.48 34.09
CA ASP A 710 -32.14 18.93 34.92
C ASP A 710 -32.41 17.43 34.67
N GLY A 711 -31.63 16.82 33.76
CA GLY A 711 -31.75 15.41 33.38
C GLY A 711 -32.91 15.13 32.44
N THR A 712 -33.59 16.16 31.92
CA THR A 712 -34.56 15.98 30.84
C THR A 712 -33.84 15.59 29.56
N SER A 713 -34.54 14.86 28.69
CA SER A 713 -33.95 14.36 27.46
C SER A 713 -33.85 15.48 26.42
N GLY A 714 -32.63 15.86 26.06
CA GLY A 714 -32.35 16.63 24.85
C GLY A 714 -32.40 15.74 23.61
N PHE A 715 -31.42 15.89 22.71
CA PHE A 715 -31.29 15.04 21.52
C PHE A 715 -29.84 14.67 21.24
N GLN A 716 -29.67 13.61 20.45
CA GLN A 716 -28.39 13.17 19.92
C GLN A 716 -28.59 12.71 18.48
N LEU A 717 -27.80 13.25 17.55
CA LEU A 717 -27.85 12.90 16.14
C LEU A 717 -26.54 13.24 15.42
N ASN A 718 -26.25 12.52 14.34
CA ASN A 718 -25.23 12.91 13.38
C ASN A 718 -25.79 13.98 12.42
N ALA A 719 -24.99 14.97 12.07
CA ALA A 719 -25.36 16.10 11.23
C ALA A 719 -24.17 16.59 10.38
N GLY A 720 -24.46 17.45 9.40
CA GLY A 720 -23.47 18.30 8.76
C GLY A 720 -23.37 19.66 9.44
N VAL A 721 -22.16 20.17 9.63
CA VAL A 721 -21.89 21.53 10.11
C VAL A 721 -21.21 22.36 9.02
N ARG A 722 -21.68 23.60 8.84
CA ARG A 722 -21.07 24.61 7.99
C ARG A 722 -20.79 25.85 8.81
N ILE A 723 -19.69 26.52 8.53
CA ILE A 723 -19.44 27.84 9.10
C ILE A 723 -20.11 28.93 8.25
N HIS A 724 -20.81 29.85 8.90
CA HIS A 724 -21.31 31.07 8.28
C HIS A 724 -20.65 32.28 8.94
N GLY A 725 -19.67 32.89 8.26
CA GLY A 725 -18.95 34.08 8.73
C GLY A 725 -18.22 34.81 7.61
N GLY A 726 -17.88 36.09 7.78
CA GLY A 726 -17.19 36.85 6.73
C GLY A 726 -16.75 38.26 7.08
N ILE A 727 -17.18 38.81 8.22
CA ILE A 727 -16.87 40.19 8.63
C ILE A 727 -16.78 40.22 10.16
N SER A 728 -15.61 39.90 10.74
CA SER A 728 -15.21 40.27 12.11
C SER A 728 -13.76 39.84 12.38
N ARG A 729 -12.82 40.20 11.49
CA ARG A 729 -11.37 39.95 11.72
C ARG A 729 -10.46 41.14 11.37
N THR A 730 -10.98 42.26 10.87
CA THR A 730 -10.20 43.50 10.75
C THR A 730 -10.18 44.24 12.08
N SER A 731 -8.99 44.54 12.57
CA SER A 731 -8.73 45.30 13.81
C SER A 731 -9.37 46.69 13.87
N SER A 732 -9.97 47.17 12.78
CA SER A 732 -10.73 48.42 12.71
C SER A 732 -12.11 48.37 13.37
N ASP A 733 -12.68 47.17 13.57
CA ASP A 733 -14.10 47.04 13.95
C ASP A 733 -14.31 46.56 15.40
N LYS A 734 -13.22 46.45 16.18
CA LYS A 734 -13.24 46.09 17.61
C LYS A 734 -12.67 47.21 18.52
N GLN A 735 -12.98 48.48 18.21
CA GLN A 735 -12.74 49.62 19.12
C GLN A 735 -14.05 50.19 19.69
#